data_AF-A0AA39XAA8-F1
#
_entry.id   AF-A0AA39XAA8-F1
#
_cell.length_a   1.000
_cell.length_b   1.000
_cell.length_c   1.000
_cell.angle_alpha   90.00
_cell.angle_beta   90.00
_cell.angle_gamma   90.00
#
_symmetry.space_group_name_H-M   'P 1'
#
loop_
_entity.id
_entity.type
_entity.pdbx_description
1 polymer ?
#
loop_
_entity_poly.entity_id
_entity_poly.type
_entity_poly.pdbx_seq_one_letter_code
_entity_poly.pdbx_strand_id
1 'polypeptide(L)'
;MEIISPSAHTANGPLNLFRLPPSPPATVHGLCDSSTGGESDVTSPSCDVSESKPQGSRAYPLPPKPRRNKVLPEDLKTPDSHVERDPRLIRLTGIHPFNVEAPLSDLYNEGFLTTKDLHYVRNHGPVPRVDDAQVLDWEFTVEGMVETPLKLTLRDLIRDYEQATYPITLVCAGNRRKEQNVVRKTKGFSWGPAGLSTALWTGVALGDLLARAAPKRGARYVCFEGADKLPNGYYGTSVKLNWAMDPNRGIMVAHRMNGEALHPDHGKPLRIVIPGQIGGRSVKWLKRIVVSSSPSDNWYHIYDNRVLPTMITPEASASLPDVWKDERYAIYDLNTNSAICYPAHDEKVSLSEGPKTYNFRGYAYAGGGKRVTRLEVTLDQGKTWTLANITYPEDQYRLAPENEVLFGGRLDMSWREACFCWCFWDLDIPLSDLGDAKDVMIRAMDDSMMVQPRDMYWSVLGMMNNPWFRVVIHKDAGSLRFEHPTQPTIVPGGGWMERVKKEGGNLTNGFWGEKSPTEEDAATEPEAVKDICLINEKVTRQITIDELRKHDGEEQPWFVVNGQVYDGTKFLEGHPGGAASIIGGAGQNITEEFLAIHSENAKAMMPDYHIGSLDAQSLLQLINAAEPPSSPEANDLRPVFLQSKTWSKALLSRKRKISPDTKIFTFNLNHAAQTVGLPVGQHLMMRLRDPKTNEAILRAYTPISEGTDTGELHVLVKIYYDGPGWKGGRMTQALDELPVGQALVDFKGPVGKFEYRGKGLCALAGKGRRVRRFVMICAGSGVTPIFQVLRAVMKDEEDRTRCVVLDGNRVEGDILCRAELDALAALGGGGGGGNRDGDGDKCRLVYTLSRPEASWRGLKGRMDRALFEREVGRPVEGDNDTLVLVCGPEGMEKTCDLDKLHSDLPSAPCGKIADNLKTSTTPTGPLITTTTTMRQTLRLLARIKPAARFLEAGAPTGLTGVLTHASPRSTLIYLYSSTLEKLQAAPEHSLYRQSVEALTKHRLSLVEATQPAGYSEWAERAQKLVADHPDQFGALSSGHLDGSASVRVERDGKLFVVRHVLKPRDQRLREWDGEVDDGPNLEGTRTAEEMEQENQLHRERMELSLKKGVAWEPEPQLSAEQIEELETKIGAGLIEEVVEVAEGELKLVDTMLQAKVWESLEEQPNEGQWVYFERKA
;
A
#
# COMPACT_ATOMS: atom_id res chain seq x y z
N MET A 1 -73.73 -7.05 -2.60
CA MET A 1 -74.33 -5.95 -1.82
C MET A 1 -73.17 -5.17 -1.25
N GLU A 2 -72.83 -3.96 -1.67
CA GLU A 2 -73.38 -3.08 -2.73
C GLU A 2 -72.15 -2.46 -3.47
N ILE A 3 -72.02 -2.56 -4.80
CA ILE A 3 -72.65 -1.70 -5.84
C ILE A 3 -72.05 -0.27 -5.79
N ILE A 4 -71.48 0.34 -6.84
CA ILE A 4 -71.31 -0.02 -8.27
C ILE A 4 -70.09 0.75 -8.87
N SER A 5 -69.62 0.39 -10.07
CA SER A 5 -68.61 1.12 -10.87
C SER A 5 -69.26 2.29 -11.69
N PRO A 6 -69.00 2.49 -12.99
CA PRO A 6 -67.80 3.02 -13.67
C PRO A 6 -68.09 4.34 -14.45
N SER A 7 -67.15 4.73 -15.34
CA SER A 7 -67.36 5.48 -16.61
C SER A 7 -67.48 7.02 -16.57
N ALA A 8 -67.17 7.78 -17.65
CA ALA A 8 -66.23 7.61 -18.77
C ALA A 8 -66.21 8.89 -19.66
N HIS A 9 -65.31 8.94 -20.66
CA HIS A 9 -65.47 9.65 -21.96
C HIS A 9 -65.49 11.21 -21.96
N THR A 10 -65.03 11.96 -22.98
CA THR A 10 -63.99 11.81 -24.05
C THR A 10 -63.81 13.18 -24.74
N ALA A 11 -62.67 13.37 -25.44
CA ALA A 11 -62.49 14.19 -26.64
C ALA A 11 -62.67 15.74 -26.59
N ASN A 12 -61.58 16.49 -26.81
CA ASN A 12 -61.21 17.09 -28.11
C ASN A 12 -60.00 18.05 -27.97
N GLY A 13 -59.15 18.15 -29.01
CA GLY A 13 -58.03 19.11 -29.10
C GLY A 13 -58.45 20.48 -29.68
N PRO A 14 -57.59 21.25 -30.39
CA PRO A 14 -56.17 21.01 -30.73
C PRO A 14 -55.23 22.23 -30.49
N LEU A 15 -53.91 22.10 -30.72
CA LEU A 15 -53.09 22.96 -31.62
C LEU A 15 -51.59 22.59 -31.66
N ASN A 16 -51.03 22.70 -32.87
CA ASN A 16 -49.61 22.56 -33.26
C ASN A 16 -48.81 23.86 -32.96
N LEU A 17 -47.48 24.01 -33.03
CA LEU A 17 -46.29 23.17 -33.29
C LEU A 17 -45.05 24.02 -32.94
N PHE A 18 -43.96 23.45 -32.41
CA PHE A 18 -42.59 23.83 -32.82
C PHE A 18 -41.62 22.65 -32.64
N ARG A 19 -40.61 22.58 -33.52
CA ARG A 19 -39.82 21.37 -33.80
C ARG A 19 -38.60 21.20 -32.88
N LEU A 20 -38.23 19.94 -32.62
CA LEU A 20 -36.86 19.51 -32.31
C LEU A 20 -36.18 18.93 -33.58
N PRO A 21 -34.84 18.98 -33.70
CA PRO A 21 -34.12 18.55 -34.91
C PRO A 21 -34.01 17.02 -35.04
N PRO A 22 -33.86 16.48 -36.27
CA PRO A 22 -33.83 15.04 -36.53
C PRO A 22 -32.46 14.38 -36.32
N SER A 23 -32.48 13.11 -35.92
CA SER A 23 -31.31 12.23 -35.81
C SER A 23 -30.74 11.82 -37.18
N PRO A 24 -29.43 11.49 -37.29
CA PRO A 24 -28.85 10.92 -38.50
C PRO A 24 -29.39 9.50 -38.81
N PRO A 25 -29.39 9.07 -40.09
CA PRO A 25 -30.08 7.85 -40.53
C PRO A 25 -29.30 6.55 -40.28
N ALA A 26 -30.05 5.44 -40.22
CA ALA A 26 -29.50 4.09 -40.07
C ALA A 26 -28.73 3.60 -41.31
N THR A 27 -27.63 2.88 -41.10
CA THR A 27 -26.86 2.22 -42.15
C THR A 27 -27.49 0.89 -42.56
N VAL A 28 -27.55 0.64 -43.86
CA VAL A 28 -28.29 -0.46 -44.52
C VAL A 28 -27.47 -1.76 -44.57
N HIS A 29 -28.13 -2.91 -44.39
CA HIS A 29 -27.57 -4.23 -44.69
C HIS A 29 -27.43 -4.45 -46.22
N GLY A 30 -26.27 -4.94 -46.68
CA GLY A 30 -26.02 -5.32 -48.08
C GLY A 30 -25.12 -6.56 -48.18
N LEU A 31 -25.52 -7.53 -49.01
CA LEU A 31 -24.96 -8.88 -49.14
C LEU A 31 -23.79 -8.99 -50.14
N CYS A 32 -22.83 -9.89 -49.87
CA CYS A 32 -22.35 -10.96 -50.77
C CYS A 32 -21.45 -11.92 -49.97
N ASP A 33 -21.81 -13.17 -49.66
CA ASP A 33 -21.97 -14.39 -50.49
C ASP A 33 -20.71 -14.89 -51.24
N SER A 34 -20.13 -16.00 -50.74
CA SER A 34 -19.75 -17.17 -51.56
C SER A 34 -19.43 -18.42 -50.72
N SER A 35 -20.24 -19.47 -50.91
CA SER A 35 -20.04 -20.92 -50.67
C SER A 35 -18.59 -21.44 -50.45
N THR A 36 -18.31 -22.49 -49.66
CA THR A 36 -18.89 -23.86 -49.62
C THR A 36 -18.84 -24.47 -48.20
N GLY A 37 -19.52 -25.56 -47.79
CA GLY A 37 -20.40 -26.53 -48.47
C GLY A 37 -20.06 -27.98 -48.06
N GLY A 38 -20.88 -28.65 -47.23
CA GLY A 38 -20.70 -30.06 -46.82
C GLY A 38 -21.60 -30.51 -45.65
N GLU A 39 -22.44 -31.53 -45.87
CA GLU A 39 -23.55 -31.98 -44.97
C GLU A 39 -23.32 -33.36 -44.30
N SER A 40 -24.32 -33.78 -43.49
CA SER A 40 -24.64 -35.10 -42.85
C SER A 40 -24.01 -35.37 -41.44
N ASP A 41 -24.75 -35.44 -40.31
CA ASP A 41 -25.82 -36.35 -39.78
C ASP A 41 -25.21 -37.61 -39.05
N VAL A 42 -25.75 -38.31 -38.02
CA VAL A 42 -27.13 -38.66 -37.60
C VAL A 42 -27.30 -38.92 -36.05
N THR A 43 -28.52 -38.72 -35.50
CA THR A 43 -29.14 -39.33 -34.28
C THR A 43 -28.65 -39.05 -32.82
N SER A 44 -29.45 -38.24 -32.08
CA SER A 44 -30.34 -38.54 -30.91
C SER A 44 -29.99 -39.60 -29.80
N PRO A 45 -30.59 -39.57 -28.56
CA PRO A 45 -31.60 -38.64 -28.00
C PRO A 45 -31.39 -38.11 -26.53
N SER A 46 -31.93 -36.90 -26.29
CA SER A 46 -32.58 -36.32 -25.08
C SER A 46 -32.33 -36.79 -23.63
N CYS A 47 -32.19 -35.80 -22.73
CA CYS A 47 -33.12 -35.61 -21.58
C CYS A 47 -33.15 -34.11 -21.18
N ASP A 48 -34.32 -33.47 -21.32
CA ASP A 48 -34.50 -32.02 -21.13
C ASP A 48 -34.58 -31.57 -19.66
N VAL A 49 -34.12 -30.33 -19.41
CA VAL A 49 -34.76 -29.42 -18.46
C VAL A 49 -35.00 -28.10 -19.20
N SER A 50 -36.27 -27.76 -19.37
CA SER A 50 -36.84 -26.72 -20.25
C SER A 50 -36.10 -25.38 -20.31
N GLU A 51 -35.61 -25.02 -21.50
CA GLU A 51 -35.31 -23.62 -21.86
C GLU A 51 -36.60 -22.83 -22.08
N SER A 52 -36.73 -21.68 -21.41
CA SER A 52 -37.89 -20.79 -21.53
C SER A 52 -37.56 -19.48 -22.25
N LYS A 53 -37.63 -19.53 -23.60
CA LYS A 53 -37.61 -18.41 -24.56
C LYS A 53 -36.33 -17.52 -24.56
N PRO A 54 -35.94 -16.96 -25.73
CA PRO A 54 -34.85 -15.99 -25.77
C PRO A 54 -35.26 -14.71 -25.04
N GLN A 55 -34.55 -14.36 -23.97
CA GLN A 55 -34.68 -13.03 -23.36
C GLN A 55 -34.27 -11.98 -24.39
N GLY A 56 -35.15 -11.01 -24.67
CA GLY A 56 -34.75 -9.78 -25.34
C GLY A 56 -33.62 -9.12 -24.55
N SER A 57 -32.68 -8.47 -25.24
CA SER A 57 -31.49 -7.89 -24.61
C SER A 57 -31.86 -6.97 -23.46
N ARG A 58 -31.42 -7.31 -22.24
CA ARG A 58 -31.57 -6.43 -21.06
C ARG A 58 -30.89 -5.09 -21.33
N ALA A 59 -31.47 -4.02 -20.83
CA ALA A 59 -31.06 -2.65 -21.14
C ALA A 59 -29.77 -2.17 -20.43
N TYR A 60 -29.20 -3.02 -19.56
CA TYR A 60 -27.99 -2.77 -18.77
C TYR A 60 -26.97 -3.90 -18.93
N PRO A 61 -25.67 -3.67 -18.68
CA PRO A 61 -24.64 -4.69 -18.87
C PRO A 61 -24.82 -5.88 -17.92
N LEU A 62 -24.42 -7.06 -18.40
CA LEU A 62 -24.25 -8.27 -17.57
C LEU A 62 -22.76 -8.59 -17.43
N PRO A 63 -22.35 -9.34 -16.40
CA PRO A 63 -20.94 -9.65 -16.19
C PRO A 63 -20.33 -10.35 -17.42
N PRO A 64 -19.08 -10.03 -17.82
CA PRO A 64 -18.39 -10.82 -18.82
C PRO A 64 -18.22 -12.26 -18.30
N LYS A 65 -18.23 -13.24 -19.20
CA LYS A 65 -18.03 -14.64 -18.82
C LYS A 65 -16.61 -14.81 -18.26
N PRO A 66 -16.43 -15.25 -16.99
CA PRO A 66 -15.11 -15.49 -16.45
C PRO A 66 -14.45 -16.68 -17.14
N ARG A 67 -13.13 -16.69 -17.10
CA ARG A 67 -12.27 -17.76 -17.55
C ARG A 67 -12.28 -18.89 -16.53
N ARG A 68 -11.94 -20.09 -17.00
CA ARG A 68 -11.69 -21.23 -16.13
C ARG A 68 -10.26 -21.15 -15.61
N ASN A 69 -10.08 -20.50 -14.47
CA ASN A 69 -8.80 -20.44 -13.76
C ASN A 69 -8.42 -21.80 -13.15
N LYS A 70 -7.23 -21.83 -12.55
CA LYS A 70 -6.67 -22.92 -11.75
C LYS A 70 -5.80 -22.29 -10.66
N VAL A 71 -5.45 -23.04 -9.62
CA VAL A 71 -4.39 -22.60 -8.70
C VAL A 71 -3.08 -22.48 -9.50
N LEU A 72 -2.47 -21.29 -9.50
CA LEU A 72 -1.28 -21.02 -10.30
C LEU A 72 -0.05 -21.73 -9.72
N PRO A 73 0.96 -22.04 -10.55
CA PRO A 73 2.18 -22.71 -10.08
C PRO A 73 2.88 -22.00 -8.94
N GLU A 74 2.66 -20.70 -8.71
CA GLU A 74 3.25 -19.90 -7.62
C GLU A 74 2.40 -19.95 -6.34
N ASP A 75 1.09 -19.68 -6.43
CA ASP A 75 0.19 -19.61 -5.25
C ASP A 75 0.13 -20.90 -4.44
N LEU A 76 0.28 -22.01 -5.17
CA LEU A 76 0.08 -23.38 -4.70
C LEU A 76 1.07 -23.72 -3.51
N LYS A 77 2.09 -22.87 -3.21
CA LYS A 77 3.20 -23.03 -2.20
C LYS A 77 2.98 -22.20 -0.94
N THR A 78 1.96 -21.37 -1.01
CA THR A 78 1.56 -20.42 0.02
C THR A 78 0.38 -21.04 0.79
N PRO A 79 -0.02 -20.47 1.93
CA PRO A 79 -1.27 -20.85 2.59
C PRO A 79 -2.50 -20.78 1.68
N ASP A 80 -2.45 -19.99 0.60
CA ASP A 80 -3.51 -19.82 -0.40
C ASP A 80 -3.49 -20.93 -1.47
N SER A 81 -2.88 -22.10 -1.20
CA SER A 81 -2.69 -23.20 -2.16
C SER A 81 -3.97 -23.83 -2.72
N HIS A 82 -5.12 -23.37 -2.26
CA HIS A 82 -6.46 -23.81 -2.60
C HIS A 82 -7.23 -22.78 -3.45
N VAL A 83 -6.61 -21.67 -3.86
CA VAL A 83 -7.25 -20.52 -4.49
C VAL A 83 -6.86 -20.39 -5.98
N GLU A 84 -7.85 -20.31 -6.87
CA GLU A 84 -7.62 -20.21 -8.32
C GLU A 84 -7.48 -18.74 -8.76
N ARG A 85 -6.43 -18.38 -9.51
CA ARG A 85 -6.11 -16.97 -9.82
C ARG A 85 -5.81 -16.82 -11.32
N ASP A 86 -6.15 -15.68 -11.93
CA ASP A 86 -5.78 -15.39 -13.33
C ASP A 86 -4.29 -14.97 -13.40
N PRO A 87 -3.48 -15.55 -14.30
CA PRO A 87 -2.06 -15.24 -14.41
C PRO A 87 -1.75 -13.83 -14.95
N ARG A 88 -2.74 -13.08 -15.45
CA ARG A 88 -2.59 -11.67 -15.87
C ARG A 88 -2.49 -10.70 -14.71
N LEU A 89 -2.96 -11.09 -13.52
CA LEU A 89 -2.93 -10.27 -12.31
C LEU A 89 -1.49 -9.94 -11.89
N ILE A 90 -1.22 -8.66 -11.71
CA ILE A 90 0.12 -8.12 -11.45
C ILE A 90 0.41 -8.16 -9.94
N ARG A 91 1.31 -9.04 -9.51
CA ARG A 91 1.68 -9.23 -8.09
C ARG A 91 2.49 -8.06 -7.53
N LEU A 92 1.98 -7.43 -6.48
CA LEU A 92 2.52 -6.21 -5.87
C LEU A 92 3.33 -6.46 -4.58
N THR A 93 3.15 -7.63 -3.95
CA THR A 93 3.80 -8.03 -2.69
C THR A 93 4.53 -9.38 -2.82
N GLY A 94 4.98 -9.72 -4.02
CA GLY A 94 5.50 -11.06 -4.33
C GLY A 94 4.37 -12.09 -4.38
N ILE A 95 4.66 -13.34 -4.00
CA ILE A 95 3.68 -14.43 -4.12
C ILE A 95 2.61 -14.34 -3.02
N HIS A 96 3.00 -14.01 -1.78
CA HIS A 96 2.12 -13.96 -0.61
C HIS A 96 2.59 -12.92 0.43
N PRO A 97 1.71 -12.20 1.16
CA PRO A 97 0.24 -12.17 1.01
C PRO A 97 -0.18 -11.71 -0.39
N PHE A 98 -1.29 -12.24 -0.90
CA PHE A 98 -1.70 -11.97 -2.28
C PHE A 98 -2.29 -10.55 -2.41
N ASN A 99 -1.54 -9.65 -3.03
CA ASN A 99 -2.00 -8.32 -3.39
C ASN A 99 -1.69 -8.08 -4.87
N VAL A 100 -2.72 -7.79 -5.66
CA VAL A 100 -2.68 -7.69 -7.11
C VAL A 100 -3.63 -6.64 -7.64
N GLU A 101 -3.25 -6.03 -8.77
CA GLU A 101 -4.14 -5.33 -9.68
C GLU A 101 -4.10 -5.96 -11.08
N ALA A 102 -5.13 -5.71 -11.88
CA ALA A 102 -5.11 -6.04 -13.31
C ALA A 102 -4.21 -5.07 -14.09
N PRO A 103 -3.70 -5.44 -15.28
CA PRO A 103 -3.14 -4.46 -16.20
C PRO A 103 -4.21 -3.41 -16.56
N LEU A 104 -3.87 -2.12 -16.54
CA LEU A 104 -4.85 -1.03 -16.65
C LEU A 104 -5.73 -1.13 -17.91
N SER A 105 -5.13 -1.45 -19.05
CA SER A 105 -5.85 -1.60 -20.31
C SER A 105 -6.76 -2.85 -20.32
N ASP A 106 -6.31 -3.96 -19.71
CA ASP A 106 -7.12 -5.17 -19.54
C ASP A 106 -8.33 -4.92 -18.63
N LEU A 107 -8.15 -4.18 -17.53
CA LEU A 107 -9.24 -3.74 -16.64
C LEU A 107 -10.27 -2.89 -17.38
N TYR A 108 -9.82 -1.90 -18.17
CA TYR A 108 -10.69 -1.05 -18.98
C TYR A 108 -11.47 -1.85 -20.03
N ASN A 109 -10.82 -2.83 -20.66
CA ASN A 109 -11.40 -3.63 -21.74
C ASN A 109 -12.43 -4.68 -21.28
N GLU A 110 -12.53 -5.00 -19.98
CA GLU A 110 -13.68 -5.73 -19.44
C GLU A 110 -14.95 -4.86 -19.33
N GLY A 111 -14.82 -3.54 -19.49
CA GLY A 111 -15.93 -2.59 -19.47
C GLY A 111 -16.46 -2.35 -18.05
N PHE A 112 -17.77 -2.11 -17.94
CA PHE A 112 -18.37 -1.66 -16.67
C PHE A 112 -18.27 -2.66 -15.52
N LEU A 113 -18.31 -3.96 -15.81
CA LEU A 113 -18.23 -5.02 -14.81
C LEU A 113 -16.95 -5.83 -15.01
N THR A 114 -16.05 -5.75 -14.03
CA THR A 114 -14.84 -6.57 -13.96
C THR A 114 -15.21 -8.01 -13.61
N THR A 115 -14.63 -8.97 -14.31
CA THR A 115 -14.71 -10.40 -13.97
C THR A 115 -14.02 -10.68 -12.64
N LYS A 116 -14.32 -11.82 -12.00
CA LYS A 116 -13.56 -12.30 -10.83
C LYS A 116 -12.08 -12.58 -11.15
N ASP A 117 -11.72 -12.63 -12.43
CA ASP A 117 -10.38 -12.97 -12.91
C ASP A 117 -9.45 -11.75 -12.85
N LEU A 118 -9.98 -10.56 -13.15
CA LEU A 118 -9.24 -9.30 -13.08
C LEU A 118 -9.63 -8.41 -11.89
N HIS A 119 -10.63 -8.81 -11.09
CA HIS A 119 -11.00 -8.04 -9.90
C HIS A 119 -9.82 -7.99 -8.93
N TYR A 120 -9.39 -6.77 -8.57
CA TYR A 120 -8.20 -6.57 -7.73
C TYR A 120 -8.32 -7.32 -6.39
N VAL A 121 -7.21 -7.83 -5.88
CA VAL A 121 -7.18 -8.50 -4.57
C VAL A 121 -6.25 -7.74 -3.64
N ARG A 122 -6.75 -7.46 -2.44
CA ARG A 122 -5.95 -7.05 -1.29
C ARG A 122 -6.19 -8.07 -0.18
N ASN A 123 -5.17 -8.86 0.15
CA ASN A 123 -5.12 -9.73 1.32
C ASN A 123 -4.03 -9.24 2.29
N HIS A 124 -4.36 -9.10 3.57
CA HIS A 124 -3.39 -8.80 4.62
C HIS A 124 -2.57 -10.03 5.05
N GLY A 125 -3.05 -11.24 4.75
CA GLY A 125 -2.43 -12.52 5.07
C GLY A 125 -3.08 -13.70 4.34
N PRO A 126 -3.05 -14.92 4.90
CA PRO A 126 -3.71 -16.12 4.38
C PRO A 126 -5.20 -15.97 4.12
N VAL A 127 -5.66 -16.50 3.00
CA VAL A 127 -7.09 -16.70 2.71
C VAL A 127 -7.65 -17.82 3.60
N PRO A 128 -8.70 -17.59 4.40
CA PRO A 128 -9.40 -18.65 5.12
C PRO A 128 -9.95 -19.72 4.19
N ARG A 129 -9.56 -20.98 4.43
CA ARG A 129 -10.08 -22.13 3.72
C ARG A 129 -11.52 -22.40 4.17
N VAL A 130 -12.45 -22.41 3.21
CA VAL A 130 -13.86 -22.79 3.42
C VAL A 130 -14.24 -23.83 2.38
N ASP A 131 -14.45 -25.08 2.83
CA ASP A 131 -14.84 -26.19 1.95
C ASP A 131 -16.33 -26.05 1.54
N ASP A 132 -16.68 -26.42 0.30
CA ASP A 132 -17.99 -26.09 -0.31
C ASP A 132 -19.19 -26.64 0.47
N ALA A 133 -19.05 -27.82 1.10
CA ALA A 133 -20.09 -28.43 1.92
C ALA A 133 -20.44 -27.60 3.16
N GLN A 134 -19.53 -26.77 3.66
CA GLN A 134 -19.70 -25.94 4.87
C GLN A 134 -20.17 -24.52 4.56
N VAL A 135 -20.26 -24.13 3.28
CA VAL A 135 -20.59 -22.76 2.84
C VAL A 135 -21.93 -22.28 3.40
N LEU A 136 -22.98 -23.10 3.30
CA LEU A 136 -24.32 -22.73 3.77
C LEU A 136 -24.42 -22.71 5.30
N ASP A 137 -23.61 -23.51 5.98
CA ASP A 137 -23.61 -23.63 7.43
C ASP A 137 -22.60 -22.67 8.09
N TRP A 138 -22.02 -21.74 7.29
CA TRP A 138 -21.15 -20.68 7.78
C TRP A 138 -21.91 -19.74 8.71
N GLU A 139 -21.49 -19.74 9.96
CA GLU A 139 -22.11 -19.02 11.05
C GLU A 139 -21.49 -17.62 11.27
N PHE A 140 -22.31 -16.61 11.54
CA PHE A 140 -21.87 -15.27 11.98
C PHE A 140 -22.84 -14.67 13.02
N THR A 141 -22.39 -13.63 13.74
CA THR A 141 -23.20 -12.96 14.77
C THR A 141 -23.47 -11.49 14.47
N VAL A 142 -24.59 -10.98 15.01
CA VAL A 142 -24.89 -9.56 15.18
C VAL A 142 -25.05 -9.30 16.68
N GLU A 143 -24.13 -8.54 17.28
CA GLU A 143 -23.95 -8.46 18.73
C GLU A 143 -23.54 -7.06 19.21
N GLY A 144 -23.19 -6.91 20.49
CA GLY A 144 -22.78 -5.63 21.09
C GLY A 144 -23.97 -4.82 21.63
N MET A 145 -24.04 -3.54 21.28
CA MET A 145 -25.10 -2.59 21.70
C MET A 145 -26.41 -2.80 20.93
N VAL A 146 -26.98 -4.00 21.05
CA VAL A 146 -28.25 -4.42 20.45
C VAL A 146 -29.19 -4.98 21.53
N GLU A 147 -30.50 -4.90 21.33
CA GLU A 147 -31.49 -5.49 22.23
C GLU A 147 -31.67 -6.98 21.97
N THR A 148 -31.64 -7.39 20.70
CA THR A 148 -31.79 -8.79 20.26
C THR A 148 -30.54 -9.25 19.49
N PRO A 149 -29.51 -9.80 20.17
CA PRO A 149 -28.36 -10.39 19.50
C PRO A 149 -28.80 -11.51 18.53
N LEU A 150 -28.26 -11.50 17.32
CA LEU A 150 -28.57 -12.50 16.29
C LEU A 150 -27.39 -13.44 16.08
N LYS A 151 -27.70 -14.70 15.82
CA LYS A 151 -26.74 -15.74 15.45
C LYS A 151 -27.32 -16.48 14.25
N LEU A 152 -26.67 -16.37 13.09
CA LEU A 152 -27.23 -16.76 11.79
C LEU A 152 -26.24 -17.62 11.00
N THR A 153 -26.73 -18.59 10.26
CA THR A 153 -25.96 -19.22 9.18
C THR A 153 -26.19 -18.50 7.85
N LEU A 154 -25.33 -18.72 6.85
CA LEU A 154 -25.58 -18.25 5.48
C LEU A 154 -26.91 -18.81 4.92
N ARG A 155 -27.27 -20.04 5.28
CA ARG A 155 -28.56 -20.66 4.93
C ARG A 155 -29.74 -19.84 5.47
N ASP A 156 -29.68 -19.39 6.72
CA ASP A 156 -30.71 -18.55 7.32
C ASP A 156 -30.74 -17.17 6.67
N LEU A 157 -29.58 -16.58 6.39
CA LEU A 157 -29.46 -15.29 5.70
C LEU A 157 -30.11 -15.29 4.30
N ILE A 158 -29.96 -16.37 3.54
CA ILE A 158 -30.55 -16.53 2.20
C ILE A 158 -32.06 -16.84 2.29
N ARG A 159 -32.50 -17.57 3.32
CA ARG A 159 -33.90 -18.02 3.47
C ARG A 159 -34.81 -16.94 4.07
N ASP A 160 -34.34 -16.22 5.08
CA ASP A 160 -35.18 -15.42 5.98
C ASP A 160 -35.18 -13.91 5.67
N TYR A 161 -34.39 -13.45 4.69
CA TYR A 161 -34.23 -12.04 4.35
C TYR A 161 -34.37 -11.80 2.84
N GLU A 162 -34.88 -10.62 2.50
CA GLU A 162 -34.90 -10.17 1.11
C GLU A 162 -33.47 -10.02 0.57
N GLN A 163 -33.26 -10.49 -0.65
CA GLN A 163 -31.98 -10.38 -1.35
C GLN A 163 -32.04 -9.17 -2.29
N ALA A 164 -30.99 -8.35 -2.28
CA ALA A 164 -30.79 -7.24 -3.22
C ALA A 164 -29.55 -7.48 -4.08
N THR A 165 -29.58 -6.96 -5.30
CA THR A 165 -28.48 -7.03 -6.26
C THR A 165 -28.22 -5.65 -6.84
N TYR A 166 -26.98 -5.16 -6.76
CA TYR A 166 -26.60 -3.88 -7.37
C TYR A 166 -25.11 -3.85 -7.76
N PRO A 167 -24.73 -3.05 -8.77
CA PRO A 167 -23.34 -2.88 -9.16
C PRO A 167 -22.64 -1.99 -8.13
N ILE A 168 -21.39 -2.33 -7.80
CA ILE A 168 -20.57 -1.55 -6.85
C ILE A 168 -19.12 -1.56 -7.34
N THR A 169 -18.50 -0.39 -7.42
CA THR A 169 -17.04 -0.26 -7.56
C THR A 169 -16.39 -0.34 -6.19
N LEU A 170 -15.49 -1.32 -6.02
CA LEU A 170 -14.58 -1.36 -4.89
C LEU A 170 -13.24 -0.74 -5.30
N VAL A 171 -12.67 0.08 -4.41
CA VAL A 171 -11.40 0.77 -4.63
C VAL A 171 -10.48 0.55 -3.43
N CYS A 172 -9.24 0.13 -3.66
CA CYS A 172 -8.22 0.08 -2.62
C CYS A 172 -7.85 1.50 -2.18
N ALA A 173 -7.76 1.75 -0.86
CA ALA A 173 -7.19 2.99 -0.32
C ALA A 173 -5.77 3.28 -0.86
N GLY A 174 -5.04 2.25 -1.29
CA GLY A 174 -3.72 2.34 -1.89
C GLY A 174 -3.68 2.54 -3.41
N ASN A 175 -4.82 2.69 -4.11
CA ASN A 175 -4.82 2.95 -5.55
C ASN A 175 -3.92 4.16 -5.90
N ARG A 176 -3.16 4.08 -6.99
CA ARG A 176 -2.16 5.07 -7.43
C ARG A 176 -1.00 5.33 -6.45
N ARG A 177 -0.76 4.47 -5.44
CA ARG A 177 0.35 4.66 -4.47
C ARG A 177 1.73 4.76 -5.10
N LYS A 178 1.99 4.11 -6.24
CA LYS A 178 3.34 4.11 -6.83
C LYS A 178 3.80 5.52 -7.18
N GLU A 179 2.92 6.39 -7.65
CA GLU A 179 3.20 7.81 -7.89
C GLU A 179 3.80 8.49 -6.65
N GLN A 180 3.18 8.30 -5.48
CA GLN A 180 3.71 8.82 -4.22
C GLN A 180 5.06 8.19 -3.85
N ASN A 181 5.19 6.87 -4.00
CA ASN A 181 6.44 6.14 -3.73
C ASN A 181 7.62 6.59 -4.60
N VAL A 182 7.38 7.06 -5.83
CA VAL A 182 8.43 7.61 -6.70
C VAL A 182 8.86 8.99 -6.24
N VAL A 183 7.94 9.87 -5.83
CA VAL A 183 8.27 11.15 -5.19
C VAL A 183 9.08 10.91 -3.91
N ARG A 184 8.49 10.25 -2.92
CA ARG A 184 9.12 9.90 -1.63
C ARG A 184 8.59 8.54 -1.15
N LYS A 185 9.48 7.66 -0.71
CA LYS A 185 9.11 6.30 -0.31
C LYS A 185 8.15 6.31 0.90
N THR A 186 6.98 5.67 0.74
CA THR A 186 5.98 5.47 1.79
C THR A 186 6.16 4.08 2.44
N LYS A 187 5.44 3.81 3.54
CA LYS A 187 5.39 2.47 4.16
C LYS A 187 4.64 1.44 3.30
N GLY A 188 3.88 1.87 2.29
CA GLY A 188 3.04 0.99 1.48
C GLY A 188 3.74 0.41 0.24
N PHE A 189 3.37 -0.82 -0.12
CA PHE A 189 3.72 -1.42 -1.41
C PHE A 189 3.01 -0.71 -2.57
N SER A 190 3.67 -0.65 -3.73
CA SER A 190 3.24 0.14 -4.88
C SER A 190 2.02 -0.48 -5.60
N TRP A 191 0.95 0.30 -5.73
CA TRP A 191 -0.14 0.07 -6.70
C TRP A 191 0.04 1.05 -7.86
N GLY A 192 -0.29 0.62 -9.08
CA GLY A 192 -0.55 1.52 -10.19
C GLY A 192 -1.99 2.08 -10.09
N PRO A 193 -2.58 2.51 -11.23
CA PRO A 193 -3.94 3.04 -11.30
C PRO A 193 -5.01 1.96 -11.48
N ALA A 194 -4.75 0.70 -11.15
CA ALA A 194 -5.69 -0.42 -11.34
C ALA A 194 -6.10 -1.10 -10.01
N GLY A 195 -5.85 -0.44 -8.87
CA GLY A 195 -6.29 -0.88 -7.54
C GLY A 195 -7.79 -0.69 -7.27
N LEU A 196 -8.63 -0.97 -8.26
CA LEU A 196 -10.09 -0.86 -8.24
C LEU A 196 -10.74 -1.85 -9.21
N SER A 197 -11.98 -2.23 -8.96
CA SER A 197 -12.78 -3.09 -9.84
C SER A 197 -14.27 -3.01 -9.50
N THR A 198 -15.14 -3.30 -10.47
CA THR A 198 -16.59 -3.19 -10.32
C THR A 198 -17.26 -4.53 -10.53
N ALA A 199 -18.25 -4.87 -9.70
CA ALA A 199 -18.99 -6.12 -9.82
C ALA A 199 -20.44 -5.96 -9.37
N LEU A 200 -21.31 -6.86 -9.82
CA LEU A 200 -22.65 -7.03 -9.27
C LEU A 200 -22.57 -7.84 -7.99
N TRP A 201 -22.90 -7.25 -6.85
CA TRP A 201 -22.93 -7.96 -5.57
C TRP A 201 -24.36 -8.39 -5.26
N THR A 202 -24.53 -9.51 -4.58
CA THR A 202 -25.87 -9.99 -4.17
C THR A 202 -25.84 -10.52 -2.74
N GLY A 203 -26.81 -10.08 -1.96
CA GLY A 203 -26.91 -10.34 -0.52
C GLY A 203 -28.01 -9.54 0.14
N VAL A 204 -27.91 -9.37 1.46
CA VAL A 204 -28.92 -8.72 2.30
C VAL A 204 -28.47 -7.32 2.69
N ALA A 205 -29.37 -6.33 2.68
CA ALA A 205 -29.06 -4.99 3.16
C ALA A 205 -28.71 -5.03 4.66
N LEU A 206 -27.58 -4.41 5.04
CA LEU A 206 -27.10 -4.44 6.42
C LEU A 206 -28.09 -3.78 7.39
N GLY A 207 -28.83 -2.76 6.90
CA GLY A 207 -29.89 -2.09 7.66
C GLY A 207 -30.97 -3.05 8.16
N ASP A 208 -31.35 -4.07 7.39
CA ASP A 208 -32.41 -5.03 7.78
C ASP A 208 -31.96 -5.96 8.92
N LEU A 209 -30.71 -6.42 8.85
CA LEU A 209 -30.09 -7.21 9.91
C LEU A 209 -29.95 -6.40 11.21
N LEU A 210 -29.53 -5.14 11.09
CA LEU A 210 -29.41 -4.23 12.23
C LEU A 210 -30.79 -3.87 12.81
N ALA A 211 -31.78 -3.57 11.97
CA ALA A 211 -33.15 -3.29 12.39
C ALA A 211 -33.74 -4.45 13.21
N ARG A 212 -33.55 -5.70 12.76
CA ARG A 212 -33.98 -6.89 13.50
C ARG A 212 -33.22 -7.10 14.82
N ALA A 213 -31.95 -6.69 14.88
CA ALA A 213 -31.18 -6.74 16.12
C ALA A 213 -31.58 -5.63 17.12
N ALA A 214 -32.24 -4.57 16.65
CA ALA A 214 -32.65 -3.38 17.41
C ALA A 214 -31.46 -2.69 18.13
N PRO A 215 -30.74 -1.77 17.46
CA PRO A 215 -29.57 -1.09 18.02
C PRO A 215 -29.96 -0.17 19.19
N LYS A 216 -29.25 -0.30 20.32
CA LYS A 216 -29.53 0.46 21.55
C LYS A 216 -29.20 1.94 21.39
N ARG A 217 -29.97 2.80 22.07
CA ARG A 217 -29.67 4.25 22.19
C ARG A 217 -28.24 4.45 22.69
N GLY A 218 -27.49 5.30 22.00
CA GLY A 218 -26.06 5.56 22.28
C GLY A 218 -25.10 4.81 21.36
N ALA A 219 -25.56 3.79 20.62
CA ALA A 219 -24.79 3.23 19.53
C ALA A 219 -24.50 4.26 18.42
N ARG A 220 -23.33 4.18 17.80
CA ARG A 220 -22.83 5.12 16.77
C ARG A 220 -22.05 4.44 15.65
N TYR A 221 -21.51 3.25 15.89
CA TYR A 221 -20.68 2.50 14.94
C TYR A 221 -21.14 1.05 14.84
N VAL A 222 -20.79 0.43 13.71
CA VAL A 222 -20.92 -1.00 13.45
C VAL A 222 -19.53 -1.50 13.09
N CYS A 223 -18.96 -2.32 13.97
CA CYS A 223 -17.68 -2.96 13.78
C CYS A 223 -17.87 -4.32 13.07
N PHE A 224 -16.90 -4.71 12.26
CA PHE A 224 -16.89 -5.97 11.52
C PHE A 224 -15.59 -6.71 11.80
N GLU A 225 -15.65 -8.03 11.92
CA GLU A 225 -14.48 -8.91 12.10
C GLU A 225 -14.52 -10.09 11.11
N GLY A 226 -13.41 -10.33 10.43
CA GLY A 226 -13.21 -11.44 9.50
C GLY A 226 -12.67 -12.71 10.16
N ALA A 227 -12.54 -13.78 9.38
CA ALA A 227 -11.99 -15.08 9.82
C ALA A 227 -10.47 -15.24 9.57
N ASP A 228 -9.82 -14.26 8.94
CA ASP A 228 -8.41 -14.32 8.56
C ASP A 228 -7.48 -14.09 9.76
N LYS A 229 -6.60 -15.07 10.02
CA LYS A 229 -5.65 -15.04 11.13
C LYS A 229 -4.39 -14.30 10.69
N LEU A 230 -4.25 -13.05 11.12
CA LEU A 230 -3.13 -12.18 10.80
C LEU A 230 -2.19 -12.00 12.01
N PRO A 231 -0.96 -11.47 11.83
CA PRO A 231 0.00 -11.29 12.94
C PRO A 231 -0.51 -10.45 14.11
N ASN A 232 -1.44 -9.50 13.87
CA ASN A 232 -1.99 -8.60 14.89
C ASN A 232 -3.46 -8.93 15.22
N GLY A 233 -3.88 -10.19 15.06
CA GLY A 233 -5.24 -10.65 15.29
C GLY A 233 -6.06 -10.83 14.01
N TYR A 234 -7.39 -10.88 14.12
CA TYR A 234 -8.28 -10.95 12.96
C TYR A 234 -8.40 -9.58 12.28
N TYR A 235 -8.64 -9.55 10.96
CA TYR A 235 -8.93 -8.27 10.30
C TYR A 235 -10.26 -7.71 10.82
N GLY A 236 -10.22 -6.50 11.37
CA GLY A 236 -11.40 -5.84 11.91
C GLY A 236 -11.39 -4.34 11.69
N THR A 237 -12.59 -3.78 11.55
CA THR A 237 -12.77 -2.35 11.27
C THR A 237 -14.19 -1.90 11.60
N SER A 238 -14.56 -0.64 11.37
CA SER A 238 -15.94 -0.17 11.58
C SER A 238 -16.41 0.83 10.54
N VAL A 239 -17.72 1.05 10.51
CA VAL A 239 -18.41 2.18 9.84
C VAL A 239 -19.42 2.81 10.78
N LYS A 240 -19.92 4.00 10.43
CA LYS A 240 -20.94 4.71 11.23
C LYS A 240 -22.30 3.99 11.11
N LEU A 241 -23.02 3.88 12.23
CA LEU A 241 -24.32 3.19 12.32
C LEU A 241 -25.39 3.89 11.47
N ASN A 242 -25.41 5.22 11.41
CA ASN A 242 -26.35 5.94 10.55
C ASN A 242 -26.15 5.62 9.06
N TRP A 243 -24.91 5.41 8.62
CA TRP A 243 -24.60 4.97 7.24
C TRP A 243 -24.96 3.51 6.99
N ALA A 244 -24.87 2.65 8.00
CA ALA A 244 -25.30 1.25 7.92
C ALA A 244 -26.83 1.08 7.90
N MET A 245 -27.56 2.04 8.45
CA MET A 245 -29.03 2.11 8.44
C MET A 245 -29.59 2.93 7.28
N ASP A 246 -28.78 3.77 6.62
CA ASP A 246 -29.19 4.58 5.47
C ASP A 246 -29.43 3.68 4.26
N PRO A 247 -30.68 3.50 3.80
CA PRO A 247 -30.96 2.61 2.70
C PRO A 247 -30.26 3.10 1.43
N ASN A 248 -30.14 4.42 1.19
CA ASN A 248 -29.56 5.01 -0.02
C ASN A 248 -28.05 4.71 -0.16
N ARG A 249 -27.35 4.45 0.95
CA ARG A 249 -25.93 4.04 0.93
C ARG A 249 -25.67 2.59 0.53
N GLY A 250 -26.70 1.73 0.51
CA GLY A 250 -26.60 0.38 -0.07
C GLY A 250 -25.51 -0.49 0.57
N ILE A 251 -25.34 -0.46 1.89
CA ILE A 251 -24.39 -1.36 2.55
C ILE A 251 -25.01 -2.76 2.65
N MET A 252 -24.31 -3.80 2.18
CA MET A 252 -24.82 -5.18 2.20
C MET A 252 -23.87 -6.20 2.83
N VAL A 253 -24.47 -7.31 3.28
CA VAL A 253 -23.81 -8.57 3.60
C VAL A 253 -23.95 -9.51 2.39
N ALA A 254 -22.91 -9.59 1.57
CA ALA A 254 -22.91 -10.27 0.27
C ALA A 254 -22.41 -11.72 0.33
N HIS A 255 -23.07 -12.61 -0.40
CA HIS A 255 -22.69 -14.02 -0.60
C HIS A 255 -22.42 -14.40 -2.07
N ARG A 256 -22.71 -13.48 -3.00
CA ARG A 256 -22.45 -13.63 -4.44
C ARG A 256 -21.82 -12.40 -5.05
N MET A 257 -21.07 -12.64 -6.12
CA MET A 257 -20.36 -11.65 -6.94
C MET A 257 -20.51 -12.06 -8.41
N ASN A 258 -21.00 -11.16 -9.25
CA ASN A 258 -21.33 -11.41 -10.66
C ASN A 258 -22.24 -12.63 -10.89
N GLY A 259 -23.15 -12.88 -9.94
CA GLY A 259 -24.07 -14.02 -9.93
C GLY A 259 -23.50 -15.35 -9.43
N GLU A 260 -22.17 -15.49 -9.38
CA GLU A 260 -21.48 -16.65 -8.82
C GLU A 260 -21.30 -16.52 -7.30
N ALA A 261 -21.09 -17.64 -6.60
CA ALA A 261 -20.69 -17.62 -5.20
C ALA A 261 -19.33 -16.91 -5.03
N LEU A 262 -19.11 -16.25 -3.89
CA LEU A 262 -17.86 -15.53 -3.65
C LEU A 262 -16.61 -16.42 -3.87
N HIS A 263 -15.66 -15.90 -4.63
CA HIS A 263 -14.32 -16.47 -4.74
C HIS A 263 -13.58 -16.34 -3.39
N PRO A 264 -12.67 -17.28 -3.00
CA PRO A 264 -11.95 -17.19 -1.74
C PRO A 264 -11.23 -15.85 -1.51
N ASP A 265 -10.53 -15.30 -2.51
CA ASP A 265 -9.88 -13.98 -2.42
C ASP A 265 -10.84 -12.81 -2.19
N HIS A 266 -12.12 -12.98 -2.54
CA HIS A 266 -13.18 -11.98 -2.39
C HIS A 266 -14.12 -12.27 -1.22
N GLY A 267 -13.75 -13.17 -0.30
CA GLY A 267 -14.42 -13.32 0.99
C GLY A 267 -15.33 -14.53 1.16
N LYS A 268 -15.12 -15.62 0.40
CA LYS A 268 -15.92 -16.85 0.50
C LYS A 268 -16.12 -17.32 1.97
N PRO A 269 -17.35 -17.50 2.47
CA PRO A 269 -18.62 -17.46 1.74
C PRO A 269 -19.40 -16.15 1.92
N LEU A 270 -18.95 -15.25 2.77
CA LEU A 270 -19.70 -14.07 3.23
C LEU A 270 -18.79 -12.87 3.47
N ARG A 271 -19.19 -11.69 3.00
CA ARG A 271 -18.48 -10.43 3.24
C ARG A 271 -19.41 -9.24 3.48
N ILE A 272 -18.87 -8.17 4.02
CA ILE A 272 -19.46 -6.83 3.89
C ILE A 272 -19.04 -6.22 2.55
N VAL A 273 -19.95 -5.48 1.91
CA VAL A 273 -19.67 -4.62 0.75
C VAL A 273 -20.27 -3.24 0.99
N ILE A 274 -19.46 -2.19 0.81
CA ILE A 274 -19.80 -0.81 1.16
C ILE A 274 -19.58 0.10 -0.05
N PRO A 275 -20.64 0.53 -0.75
CA PRO A 275 -20.54 1.48 -1.85
C PRO A 275 -19.88 2.80 -1.46
N GLY A 276 -19.14 3.39 -2.40
CA GLY A 276 -18.52 4.71 -2.23
C GLY A 276 -17.43 4.80 -1.15
N GLN A 277 -17.04 3.69 -0.50
CA GLN A 277 -15.99 3.64 0.52
C GLN A 277 -14.78 2.82 0.08
N ILE A 278 -13.65 3.04 0.75
CA ILE A 278 -12.46 2.20 0.53
C ILE A 278 -12.76 0.72 0.82
N GLY A 279 -12.22 -0.17 -0.01
CA GLY A 279 -12.38 -1.62 0.12
C GLY A 279 -11.89 -2.19 1.46
N GLY A 280 -11.06 -1.45 2.21
CA GLY A 280 -10.67 -1.78 3.59
C GLY A 280 -11.84 -1.80 4.58
N ARG A 281 -12.94 -1.08 4.34
CA ARG A 281 -14.15 -1.17 5.19
C ARG A 281 -15.06 -2.34 4.79
N SER A 282 -14.90 -2.89 3.58
CA SER A 282 -15.65 -4.04 3.07
C SER A 282 -15.06 -5.38 3.53
N VAL A 283 -15.13 -5.66 4.84
CA VAL A 283 -14.52 -6.83 5.51
C VAL A 283 -14.94 -8.16 4.85
N LYS A 284 -13.95 -9.01 4.57
CA LYS A 284 -14.09 -10.33 3.95
C LYS A 284 -14.16 -11.44 5.00
N TRP A 285 -14.70 -12.60 4.62
CA TRP A 285 -14.78 -13.80 5.47
C TRP A 285 -15.48 -13.51 6.80
N LEU A 286 -16.59 -12.79 6.73
CA LEU A 286 -17.27 -12.15 7.87
C LEU A 286 -17.68 -13.17 8.94
N LYS A 287 -17.32 -12.88 10.20
CA LYS A 287 -17.71 -13.66 11.37
C LYS A 287 -18.55 -12.91 12.39
N ARG A 288 -18.33 -11.60 12.56
CA ARG A 288 -19.03 -10.80 13.58
C ARG A 288 -19.37 -9.41 13.07
N ILE A 289 -20.58 -8.95 13.43
CA ILE A 289 -21.08 -7.59 13.27
C ILE A 289 -21.37 -7.08 14.69
N VAL A 290 -20.59 -6.11 15.19
CA VAL A 290 -20.66 -5.65 16.58
C VAL A 290 -21.08 -4.19 16.61
N VAL A 291 -22.28 -3.90 17.13
CA VAL A 291 -22.77 -2.52 17.30
C VAL A 291 -22.08 -1.89 18.52
N SER A 292 -21.57 -0.67 18.37
CA SER A 292 -20.73 0.01 19.36
C SER A 292 -21.04 1.50 19.47
N SER A 293 -20.71 2.13 20.60
CA SER A 293 -20.73 3.59 20.79
C SER A 293 -19.53 4.29 20.16
N SER A 294 -18.47 3.54 19.88
CA SER A 294 -17.14 4.05 19.47
C SER A 294 -16.63 3.29 18.23
N PRO A 295 -15.69 3.86 17.45
CA PRO A 295 -15.03 3.15 16.36
C PRO A 295 -14.34 1.87 16.83
N SER A 296 -14.06 0.98 15.89
CA SER A 296 -13.30 -0.26 16.11
C SER A 296 -11.91 0.00 16.70
N ASP A 297 -11.60 -0.62 17.83
CA ASP A 297 -10.27 -0.63 18.47
C ASP A 297 -9.28 -1.63 17.82
N ASN A 298 -9.76 -2.46 16.89
CA ASN A 298 -8.92 -3.42 16.14
C ASN A 298 -7.68 -2.75 15.53
N TRP A 299 -6.53 -3.43 15.63
CA TRP A 299 -5.23 -2.95 15.17
C TRP A 299 -5.24 -2.46 13.71
N TYR A 300 -5.98 -3.13 12.82
CA TYR A 300 -6.09 -2.78 11.40
C TYR A 300 -7.01 -1.59 11.10
N HIS A 301 -7.81 -1.14 12.07
CA HIS A 301 -8.55 0.12 12.00
C HIS A 301 -7.68 1.31 12.46
N ILE A 302 -6.81 1.10 13.43
CA ILE A 302 -5.92 2.13 13.99
C ILE A 302 -4.71 2.36 13.08
N TYR A 303 -3.93 1.32 12.80
CA TYR A 303 -2.59 1.43 12.17
C TYR A 303 -2.55 1.20 10.65
N ASP A 304 -3.71 1.06 9.99
CA ASP A 304 -3.84 0.95 8.53
C ASP A 304 -5.06 1.75 8.05
N ASN A 305 -5.15 2.03 6.75
CA ASN A 305 -6.28 2.73 6.12
C ASN A 305 -6.52 4.15 6.70
N ARG A 306 -5.44 4.93 6.87
CA ARG A 306 -5.44 6.34 7.26
C ARG A 306 -4.64 7.22 6.30
N VAL A 307 -5.09 8.47 6.09
CA VAL A 307 -4.30 9.52 5.43
C VAL A 307 -3.77 10.45 6.51
N LEU A 308 -2.52 10.23 6.92
CA LEU A 308 -1.87 11.09 7.91
C LEU A 308 -1.44 12.44 7.29
N PRO A 309 -1.39 13.53 8.07
CA PRO A 309 -0.88 14.83 7.66
C PRO A 309 0.50 14.78 6.96
N THR A 310 0.68 15.57 5.90
CA THR A 310 1.81 15.46 4.95
C THR A 310 3.19 15.66 5.56
N MET A 311 3.29 16.44 6.65
CA MET A 311 4.55 16.69 7.36
C MET A 311 5.03 15.49 8.20
N ILE A 312 4.14 14.53 8.50
CA ILE A 312 4.50 13.35 9.29
C ILE A 312 5.29 12.39 8.41
N THR A 313 6.52 12.09 8.82
CA THR A 313 7.40 11.17 8.09
C THR A 313 7.08 9.70 8.43
N PRO A 314 7.51 8.73 7.59
CA PRO A 314 7.37 7.32 7.92
C PRO A 314 8.05 6.96 9.25
N GLU A 315 9.18 7.58 9.55
CA GLU A 315 9.95 7.38 10.77
C GLU A 315 9.20 7.98 11.97
N ALA A 316 8.84 9.27 11.89
CA ALA A 316 8.13 9.99 12.95
C ALA A 316 6.79 9.34 13.32
N SER A 317 6.07 8.78 12.34
CA SER A 317 4.79 8.11 12.59
C SER A 317 4.87 6.91 13.53
N ALA A 318 6.04 6.30 13.75
CA ALA A 318 6.19 5.22 14.72
C ALA A 318 6.09 5.72 16.18
N SER A 319 6.43 6.98 16.43
CA SER A 319 6.46 7.60 17.76
C SER A 319 5.22 8.43 18.08
N LEU A 320 4.19 8.39 17.23
CA LEU A 320 2.97 9.21 17.34
C LEU A 320 1.70 8.33 17.44
N PRO A 321 1.54 7.51 18.49
CA PRO A 321 0.45 6.53 18.59
C PRO A 321 -0.94 7.17 18.60
N ASP A 322 -1.09 8.40 19.11
CA ASP A 322 -2.41 9.04 19.22
C ASP A 322 -2.87 9.66 17.89
N VAL A 323 -1.94 10.01 16.99
CA VAL A 323 -2.26 10.39 15.60
C VAL A 323 -2.93 9.22 14.87
N TRP A 324 -2.53 7.98 15.16
CA TRP A 324 -3.19 6.79 14.59
C TRP A 324 -4.58 6.50 15.17
N LYS A 325 -4.95 7.11 16.30
CA LYS A 325 -6.28 6.95 16.92
C LYS A 325 -7.24 8.08 16.57
N ASP A 326 -6.74 9.15 15.94
CA ASP A 326 -7.56 10.30 15.52
C ASP A 326 -8.38 9.96 14.27
N GLU A 327 -9.69 9.84 14.45
CA GLU A 327 -10.65 9.50 13.40
C GLU A 327 -10.73 10.52 12.26
N ARG A 328 -10.21 11.74 12.44
CA ARG A 328 -10.09 12.71 11.34
C ARG A 328 -9.22 12.19 10.19
N TYR A 329 -8.30 11.27 10.48
CA TYR A 329 -7.42 10.65 9.48
C TYR A 329 -7.90 9.26 9.01
N ALA A 330 -8.94 8.69 9.63
CA ALA A 330 -9.52 7.41 9.22
C ALA A 330 -10.26 7.55 7.89
N ILE A 331 -9.87 6.76 6.88
CA ILE A 331 -10.50 6.83 5.57
C ILE A 331 -11.83 6.06 5.60
N TYR A 332 -12.90 6.67 5.11
CA TYR A 332 -14.21 6.02 4.94
C TYR A 332 -14.66 6.13 3.48
N ASP A 333 -15.41 7.19 3.17
CA ASP A 333 -15.80 7.55 1.81
C ASP A 333 -14.54 7.85 0.95
N LEU A 334 -14.59 7.46 -0.32
CA LEU A 334 -13.52 7.72 -1.29
C LEU A 334 -13.41 9.22 -1.65
N ASN A 335 -12.26 9.63 -2.18
CA ASN A 335 -12.11 10.91 -2.87
C ASN A 335 -12.36 10.74 -4.37
N THR A 336 -12.71 11.85 -5.01
CA THR A 336 -12.91 11.92 -6.46
C THR A 336 -11.58 11.73 -7.19
N ASN A 337 -11.54 10.83 -8.17
CA ASN A 337 -10.32 10.36 -8.83
C ASN A 337 -10.61 9.96 -10.30
N SER A 338 -9.60 10.03 -11.15
CA SER A 338 -9.67 9.60 -12.55
C SER A 338 -8.29 9.16 -13.05
N ALA A 339 -8.28 8.35 -14.11
CA ALA A 339 -7.09 7.93 -14.81
C ALA A 339 -7.34 7.84 -16.32
N ILE A 340 -6.28 8.05 -17.11
CA ILE A 340 -6.28 7.81 -18.56
C ILE A 340 -5.93 6.33 -18.78
N CYS A 341 -6.77 5.58 -19.49
CA CYS A 341 -6.51 4.17 -19.83
C CYS A 341 -5.95 4.03 -21.25
N TYR A 342 -6.42 4.88 -22.16
CA TYR A 342 -5.94 5.00 -23.53
C TYR A 342 -5.67 6.47 -23.90
N PRO A 343 -4.54 6.79 -24.54
CA PRO A 343 -3.52 5.88 -25.05
C PRO A 343 -2.81 5.12 -23.93
N ALA A 344 -2.52 3.84 -24.17
CA ALA A 344 -1.86 2.97 -23.22
C ALA A 344 -0.39 3.37 -23.05
N HIS A 345 0.23 2.91 -21.98
CA HIS A 345 1.66 3.15 -21.76
C HIS A 345 2.51 2.49 -22.86
N ASP A 346 3.44 3.28 -23.41
CA ASP A 346 4.24 2.99 -24.61
C ASP A 346 3.44 2.72 -25.91
N GLU A 347 2.14 3.03 -25.94
CA GLU A 347 1.37 3.02 -27.19
C GLU A 347 1.95 4.03 -28.18
N LYS A 348 2.07 3.61 -29.45
CA LYS A 348 2.53 4.45 -30.56
C LYS A 348 1.42 4.73 -31.55
N VAL A 349 1.26 6.00 -31.91
CA VAL A 349 0.26 6.49 -32.87
C VAL A 349 0.99 7.20 -34.01
N SER A 350 0.78 6.74 -35.25
CA SER A 350 1.38 7.37 -36.44
C SER A 350 0.71 8.70 -36.75
N LEU A 351 1.51 9.71 -37.11
CA LEU A 351 1.02 11.03 -37.52
C LEU A 351 0.65 11.08 -39.01
N SER A 352 1.18 10.17 -39.83
CA SER A 352 0.95 10.10 -41.28
C SER A 352 -0.02 9.00 -41.70
N GLU A 353 -0.20 7.98 -40.88
CA GLU A 353 -1.00 6.78 -41.20
C GLU A 353 -2.02 6.51 -40.09
N GLY A 354 -3.21 7.09 -40.19
CA GLY A 354 -4.24 6.91 -39.17
C GLY A 354 -5.45 7.84 -39.28
N PRO A 355 -6.40 7.76 -38.33
CA PRO A 355 -7.47 8.74 -38.17
C PRO A 355 -6.91 10.12 -37.80
N LYS A 356 -7.62 11.19 -38.16
CA LYS A 356 -7.21 12.58 -37.86
C LYS A 356 -7.28 12.95 -36.37
N THR A 357 -8.01 12.17 -35.58
CA THR A 357 -8.19 12.31 -34.14
C THR A 357 -7.79 11.02 -33.44
N TYR A 358 -7.38 11.13 -32.18
CA TYR A 358 -7.21 10.01 -31.26
C TYR A 358 -8.24 10.11 -30.13
N ASN A 359 -8.93 9.01 -29.85
CA ASN A 359 -9.92 8.92 -28.78
C ASN A 359 -9.24 8.64 -27.44
N PHE A 360 -8.95 9.69 -26.67
CA PHE A 360 -8.51 9.57 -25.27
C PHE A 360 -9.67 9.05 -24.44
N ARG A 361 -9.43 8.07 -23.57
CA ARG A 361 -10.50 7.47 -22.76
C ARG A 361 -9.98 6.83 -21.48
N GLY A 362 -10.84 6.75 -20.48
CA GLY A 362 -10.49 6.25 -19.16
C GLY A 362 -11.68 6.11 -18.22
N TYR A 363 -11.40 5.95 -16.94
CA TYR A 363 -12.42 5.85 -15.89
C TYR A 363 -12.33 7.04 -14.93
N ALA A 364 -13.41 7.28 -14.18
CA ALA A 364 -13.42 8.11 -12.99
C ALA A 364 -14.38 7.57 -11.92
N TYR A 365 -14.13 7.88 -10.65
CA TYR A 365 -15.00 7.52 -9.53
C TYR A 365 -14.99 8.62 -8.46
N ALA A 366 -16.02 8.60 -7.60
CA ALA A 366 -16.12 9.44 -6.40
C ALA A 366 -16.60 8.58 -5.22
N GLY A 367 -16.55 9.14 -4.01
CA GLY A 367 -16.97 8.45 -2.79
C GLY A 367 -18.31 8.91 -2.23
N GLY A 368 -18.80 8.18 -1.22
CA GLY A 368 -19.98 8.56 -0.44
C GLY A 368 -21.30 8.60 -1.21
N GLY A 369 -21.36 8.02 -2.42
CA GLY A 369 -22.53 8.07 -3.30
C GLY A 369 -22.55 9.25 -4.28
N LYS A 370 -21.50 10.08 -4.32
CA LYS A 370 -21.43 11.26 -5.19
C LYS A 370 -21.27 10.89 -6.66
N ARG A 371 -21.93 11.64 -7.54
CA ARG A 371 -21.78 11.55 -9.00
C ARG A 371 -20.59 12.39 -9.45
N VAL A 372 -19.70 11.82 -10.27
CA VAL A 372 -18.73 12.62 -11.04
C VAL A 372 -19.52 13.38 -12.10
N THR A 373 -19.57 14.71 -12.04
CA THR A 373 -20.38 15.53 -12.97
C THR A 373 -19.59 16.07 -14.15
N ARG A 374 -18.27 16.23 -13.99
CA ARG A 374 -17.39 16.82 -15.01
C ARG A 374 -16.06 16.08 -15.05
N LEU A 375 -15.58 15.81 -16.27
CA LEU A 375 -14.27 15.30 -16.58
C LEU A 375 -13.63 16.21 -17.60
N GLU A 376 -12.45 16.73 -17.26
CA GLU A 376 -11.81 17.81 -18.00
C GLU A 376 -10.39 17.41 -18.38
N VAL A 377 -10.07 17.55 -19.67
CA VAL A 377 -8.76 17.23 -20.26
C VAL A 377 -8.03 18.52 -20.61
N THR A 378 -6.73 18.58 -20.30
CA THR A 378 -5.82 19.67 -20.70
C THR A 378 -4.67 19.15 -21.56
N LEU A 379 -4.24 19.98 -22.52
CA LEU A 379 -3.04 19.78 -23.37
C LEU A 379 -1.96 20.85 -23.14
N ASP A 380 -2.23 21.86 -22.29
CA ASP A 380 -1.39 23.04 -22.09
C ASP A 380 -0.96 23.25 -20.62
N GLN A 381 -0.86 22.14 -19.88
CA GLN A 381 -0.50 22.07 -18.46
C GLN A 381 -1.51 22.75 -17.51
N GLY A 382 -2.79 22.79 -17.91
CA GLY A 382 -3.93 23.16 -17.06
C GLY A 382 -4.38 24.61 -17.20
N LYS A 383 -3.94 25.31 -18.24
CA LYS A 383 -4.36 26.70 -18.54
C LYS A 383 -5.73 26.71 -19.20
N THR A 384 -5.98 25.77 -20.11
CA THR A 384 -7.28 25.54 -20.74
C THR A 384 -7.72 24.09 -20.56
N TRP A 385 -9.04 23.87 -20.62
CA TRP A 385 -9.67 22.59 -20.31
C TRP A 385 -10.77 22.32 -21.32
N THR A 386 -10.77 21.11 -21.88
CA THR A 386 -11.83 20.59 -22.76
C THR A 386 -12.66 19.58 -21.98
N LEU A 387 -13.99 19.70 -22.06
CA LEU A 387 -14.91 18.79 -21.38
C LEU A 387 -14.98 17.46 -22.14
N ALA A 388 -14.74 16.35 -21.44
CA ALA A 388 -14.89 14.99 -21.97
C ALA A 388 -16.36 14.52 -21.91
N ASN A 389 -16.71 13.58 -22.78
CA ASN A 389 -17.97 12.85 -22.67
C ASN A 389 -17.92 11.94 -21.44
N ILE A 390 -19.05 11.74 -20.76
CA ILE A 390 -19.16 10.81 -19.61
C ILE A 390 -20.29 9.83 -19.85
N THR A 391 -19.99 8.54 -19.68
CA THR A 391 -20.94 7.43 -19.72
C THR A 391 -21.10 6.86 -18.31
N TYR A 392 -22.35 6.72 -17.86
CA TYR A 392 -22.73 6.17 -16.56
C TYR A 392 -23.53 4.86 -16.74
N PRO A 393 -22.89 3.69 -16.89
CA PRO A 393 -23.63 2.44 -17.10
C PRO A 393 -24.45 2.02 -15.88
N GLU A 394 -24.17 2.56 -14.69
CA GLU A 394 -25.00 2.40 -13.49
C GLU A 394 -26.44 2.89 -13.70
N ASP A 395 -26.64 3.98 -14.45
CA ASP A 395 -27.98 4.54 -14.66
C ASP A 395 -28.86 3.62 -15.52
N GLN A 396 -28.27 2.74 -16.33
CA GLN A 396 -29.01 1.70 -17.05
C GLN A 396 -29.68 0.69 -16.09
N TYR A 397 -29.13 0.49 -14.89
CA TYR A 397 -29.76 -0.31 -13.85
C TYR A 397 -30.83 0.46 -13.07
N ARG A 398 -30.74 1.80 -12.98
CA ARG A 398 -31.84 2.63 -12.45
C ARG A 398 -33.05 2.64 -13.37
N LEU A 399 -32.80 2.56 -14.68
CA LEU A 399 -33.82 2.47 -15.74
C LEU A 399 -34.37 1.04 -15.94
N ALA A 400 -33.94 0.07 -15.13
CA ALA A 400 -34.49 -1.28 -15.17
C ALA A 400 -35.97 -1.31 -14.74
N PRO A 401 -36.80 -2.24 -15.25
CA PRO A 401 -38.18 -2.40 -14.81
C PRO A 401 -38.32 -2.57 -13.29
N GLU A 402 -39.34 -1.96 -12.71
CA GLU A 402 -39.64 -2.11 -11.29
C GLU A 402 -39.78 -3.59 -10.89
N ASN A 403 -39.17 -3.95 -9.75
CA ASN A 403 -39.13 -5.32 -9.22
C ASN A 403 -38.38 -6.33 -10.10
N GLU A 404 -37.51 -5.90 -11.02
CA GLU A 404 -36.65 -6.85 -11.73
C GLU A 404 -35.74 -7.61 -10.76
N VAL A 405 -35.57 -8.91 -11.01
CA VAL A 405 -34.71 -9.80 -10.22
C VAL A 405 -33.51 -10.22 -11.07
N LEU A 406 -32.31 -10.09 -10.48
CA LEU A 406 -31.04 -10.46 -11.07
C LEU A 406 -30.26 -11.35 -10.10
N PHE A 407 -29.85 -12.54 -10.53
CA PHE A 407 -29.12 -13.52 -9.70
C PHE A 407 -29.78 -13.91 -8.36
N GLY A 408 -31.09 -13.72 -8.25
CA GLY A 408 -31.89 -14.02 -7.04
C GLY A 408 -32.08 -12.85 -6.08
N GLY A 409 -31.53 -11.67 -6.36
CA GLY A 409 -31.84 -10.43 -5.65
C GLY A 409 -32.63 -9.43 -6.48
N ARG A 410 -33.43 -8.59 -5.82
CA ARG A 410 -34.12 -7.45 -6.45
C ARG A 410 -33.09 -6.42 -6.91
N LEU A 411 -33.22 -5.92 -8.12
CA LEU A 411 -32.43 -4.82 -8.66
C LEU A 411 -32.91 -3.48 -8.08
N ASP A 412 -32.56 -3.27 -6.81
CA ASP A 412 -33.00 -2.11 -6.02
C ASP A 412 -32.18 -0.86 -6.37
N MET A 413 -32.34 -0.32 -7.59
CA MET A 413 -31.59 0.84 -8.08
C MET A 413 -32.44 2.05 -8.49
N SER A 414 -33.71 1.85 -8.87
CA SER A 414 -34.51 2.86 -9.58
C SER A 414 -34.80 4.15 -8.80
N TRP A 415 -34.93 4.08 -7.48
CA TRP A 415 -35.22 5.24 -6.61
C TRP A 415 -33.98 5.92 -6.02
N ARG A 416 -32.79 5.34 -6.23
CA ARG A 416 -31.55 5.78 -5.61
C ARG A 416 -30.92 6.90 -6.42
N GLU A 417 -30.54 7.98 -5.75
CA GLU A 417 -29.72 9.04 -6.35
C GLU A 417 -28.21 8.79 -6.16
N ALA A 418 -27.83 7.99 -5.16
CA ALA A 418 -26.42 7.68 -4.90
C ALA A 418 -25.79 6.84 -6.02
N CYS A 419 -24.60 7.25 -6.47
CA CYS A 419 -23.74 6.54 -7.40
C CYS A 419 -22.80 5.58 -6.65
N PHE A 420 -22.95 4.28 -6.90
CA PHE A 420 -22.14 3.21 -6.33
C PHE A 420 -20.94 2.84 -7.20
N CYS A 421 -20.92 3.31 -8.45
CA CYS A 421 -19.97 2.86 -9.45
C CYS A 421 -19.09 3.96 -10.03
N TRP A 422 -18.01 3.53 -10.66
CA TRP A 422 -17.25 4.31 -11.62
C TRP A 422 -18.09 4.71 -12.84
N CYS A 423 -17.63 5.75 -13.51
CA CYS A 423 -18.08 6.16 -14.83
C CYS A 423 -16.90 6.06 -15.81
N PHE A 424 -17.23 6.01 -17.10
CA PHE A 424 -16.26 5.99 -18.19
C PHE A 424 -16.29 7.33 -18.90
N TRP A 425 -15.17 7.76 -19.45
CA TRP A 425 -15.08 8.99 -20.22
C TRP A 425 -14.26 8.81 -21.48
N ASP A 426 -14.58 9.62 -22.49
CA ASP A 426 -13.86 9.70 -23.75
C ASP A 426 -13.81 11.14 -24.29
N LEU A 427 -12.80 11.43 -25.10
CA LEU A 427 -12.63 12.68 -25.83
C LEU A 427 -11.78 12.44 -27.09
N ASP A 428 -12.32 12.79 -28.26
CA ASP A 428 -11.57 12.82 -29.51
C ASP A 428 -10.69 14.08 -29.59
N ILE A 429 -9.37 13.89 -29.65
CA ILE A 429 -8.39 14.98 -29.73
C ILE A 429 -7.68 14.94 -31.10
N PRO A 430 -7.57 16.04 -31.84
CA PRO A 430 -6.83 16.07 -33.11
C PRO A 430 -5.36 15.66 -32.96
N LEU A 431 -4.84 14.88 -33.90
CA LEU A 431 -3.43 14.48 -33.93
C LEU A 431 -2.47 15.67 -34.12
N SER A 432 -2.95 16.77 -34.72
CA SER A 432 -2.22 18.05 -34.79
C SER A 432 -1.91 18.58 -33.39
N ASP A 433 -2.93 18.63 -32.54
CA ASP A 433 -2.89 19.30 -31.25
C ASP A 433 -2.05 18.46 -30.26
N LEU A 434 -2.12 17.13 -30.37
CA LEU A 434 -1.21 16.20 -29.70
C LEU A 434 0.22 16.27 -30.24
N GLY A 435 0.37 16.58 -31.53
CA GLY A 435 1.65 16.84 -32.20
C GLY A 435 2.35 18.10 -31.70
N ASP A 436 1.60 19.08 -31.21
CA ASP A 436 2.11 20.30 -30.57
C ASP A 436 2.30 20.14 -29.05
N ALA A 437 1.37 19.46 -28.36
CA ALA A 437 1.40 19.23 -26.91
C ALA A 437 2.65 18.48 -26.41
N LYS A 438 2.88 18.57 -25.10
CA LYS A 438 3.92 17.82 -24.36
C LYS A 438 3.35 16.71 -23.49
N ASP A 439 2.14 16.91 -22.98
CA ASP A 439 1.46 16.03 -22.06
C ASP A 439 -0.06 16.17 -22.23
N VAL A 440 -0.78 15.18 -21.70
CA VAL A 440 -2.23 15.21 -21.53
C VAL A 440 -2.53 14.93 -20.07
N MET A 441 -3.44 15.70 -19.47
CA MET A 441 -3.87 15.48 -18.09
C MET A 441 -5.39 15.49 -17.97
N ILE A 442 -5.90 14.62 -17.09
CA ILE A 442 -7.32 14.55 -16.75
C ILE A 442 -7.54 14.95 -15.28
N ARG A 443 -8.65 15.64 -15.03
CA ARG A 443 -9.23 15.83 -13.68
C ARG A 443 -10.73 15.57 -13.67
N ALA A 444 -11.22 15.00 -12.59
CA ALA A 444 -12.63 14.85 -12.28
C ALA A 444 -13.10 15.88 -11.25
N MET A 445 -14.37 16.26 -11.33
CA MET A 445 -15.13 17.03 -10.34
C MET A 445 -16.47 16.33 -10.07
N ASP A 446 -16.86 16.27 -8.79
CA ASP A 446 -18.11 15.66 -8.36
C ASP A 446 -19.28 16.66 -8.20
N ASP A 447 -20.46 16.14 -7.86
CA ASP A 447 -21.69 16.91 -7.59
C ASP A 447 -21.60 17.86 -6.38
N SER A 448 -20.64 17.66 -5.49
CA SER A 448 -20.28 18.62 -4.43
C SER A 448 -19.25 19.67 -4.89
N MET A 449 -18.97 19.75 -6.18
CA MET A 449 -17.98 20.62 -6.82
C MET A 449 -16.54 20.39 -6.34
N MET A 450 -16.26 19.26 -5.70
CA MET A 450 -14.93 18.91 -5.24
C MET A 450 -14.12 18.35 -6.41
N VAL A 451 -13.03 19.04 -6.75
CA VAL A 451 -12.16 18.73 -7.88
C VAL A 451 -10.89 18.00 -7.42
N GLN A 452 -10.35 17.13 -8.28
CA GLN A 452 -9.01 16.56 -8.05
C GLN A 452 -7.95 17.68 -7.92
N PRO A 453 -7.07 17.61 -6.92
CA PRO A 453 -6.03 18.61 -6.72
C PRO A 453 -5.00 18.57 -7.86
N ARG A 454 -4.39 19.73 -8.13
CA ARG A 454 -3.19 19.81 -8.96
C ARG A 454 -2.04 19.07 -8.28
N ASP A 455 -1.77 19.38 -7.01
CA ASP A 455 -0.60 18.92 -6.28
C ASP A 455 -0.85 17.63 -5.50
N MET A 456 0.25 16.89 -5.24
CA MET A 456 0.20 15.60 -4.57
C MET A 456 0.10 15.76 -3.05
N TYR A 457 -0.97 15.25 -2.45
CA TYR A 457 -1.03 15.03 -1.00
C TYR A 457 -0.24 13.78 -0.63
N TRP A 458 1.07 13.92 -0.43
CA TRP A 458 1.93 12.81 -0.01
C TRP A 458 1.66 12.40 1.44
N SER A 459 1.53 11.10 1.73
CA SER A 459 1.25 10.60 3.09
C SER A 459 2.04 9.35 3.47
N VAL A 460 2.20 9.10 4.77
CA VAL A 460 2.94 7.97 5.36
C VAL A 460 2.60 6.59 4.77
N LEU A 461 1.30 6.33 4.56
CA LEU A 461 0.80 5.08 3.98
C LEU A 461 0.61 5.13 2.46
N GLY A 462 0.85 6.28 1.82
CA GLY A 462 0.64 6.48 0.39
C GLY A 462 -0.78 6.15 -0.05
N MET A 463 -1.78 6.69 0.64
CA MET A 463 -3.19 6.38 0.40
C MET A 463 -3.94 7.57 -0.19
N MET A 464 -5.06 7.29 -0.86
CA MET A 464 -5.97 8.29 -1.45
C MET A 464 -5.32 9.22 -2.47
N ASN A 465 -4.29 8.75 -3.19
CA ASN A 465 -3.59 9.56 -4.18
C ASN A 465 -4.51 9.91 -5.36
N ASN A 466 -4.95 11.17 -5.43
CA ASN A 466 -5.84 11.66 -6.49
C ASN A 466 -5.39 12.93 -7.25
N PRO A 467 -4.09 13.33 -7.35
CA PRO A 467 -3.71 14.47 -8.19
C PRO A 467 -4.06 14.20 -9.66
N TRP A 468 -4.08 15.24 -10.50
CA TRP A 468 -4.35 15.11 -11.94
C TRP A 468 -3.49 14.00 -12.57
N PHE A 469 -4.11 13.09 -13.33
CA PHE A 469 -3.40 11.97 -13.94
C PHE A 469 -2.76 12.44 -15.24
N ARG A 470 -1.42 12.47 -15.29
CA ARG A 470 -0.60 13.03 -16.38
C ARG A 470 0.01 11.92 -17.24
N VAL A 471 -0.20 11.98 -18.55
CA VAL A 471 0.49 11.16 -19.56
C VAL A 471 1.40 12.05 -20.40
N VAL A 472 2.67 11.71 -20.52
CA VAL A 472 3.67 12.46 -21.32
C VAL A 472 3.64 11.99 -22.77
N ILE A 473 3.79 12.92 -23.71
CA ILE A 473 3.86 12.67 -25.15
C ILE A 473 5.31 12.78 -25.63
N HIS A 474 5.82 11.71 -26.20
CA HIS A 474 7.12 11.66 -26.88
C HIS A 474 6.93 11.76 -28.38
N LYS A 475 7.73 12.59 -29.05
CA LYS A 475 7.66 12.83 -30.49
C LYS A 475 8.76 12.02 -31.18
N ASP A 476 8.44 10.78 -31.52
CA ASP A 476 9.30 9.89 -32.31
C ASP A 476 9.18 10.26 -33.80
N ALA A 477 10.15 9.89 -34.64
CA ALA A 477 10.15 10.25 -36.06
C ALA A 477 8.91 9.70 -36.81
N GLY A 478 7.91 10.57 -37.05
CA GLY A 478 6.63 10.23 -37.69
C GLY A 478 5.54 9.67 -36.76
N SER A 479 5.76 9.57 -35.44
CA SER A 479 4.77 9.02 -34.50
C SER A 479 4.84 9.64 -33.09
N LEU A 480 3.73 9.58 -32.37
CA LEU A 480 3.65 9.94 -30.96
C LEU A 480 3.72 8.66 -30.10
N ARG A 481 4.49 8.68 -29.02
CA ARG A 481 4.52 7.61 -27.99
C ARG A 481 4.09 8.15 -26.64
N PHE A 482 3.21 7.44 -25.94
CA PHE A 482 2.59 7.92 -24.70
C PHE A 482 3.13 7.24 -23.44
N GLU A 483 3.52 8.01 -22.43
CA GLU A 483 4.16 7.51 -21.21
C GLU A 483 3.31 7.87 -19.97
N HIS A 484 2.72 6.86 -19.33
CA HIS A 484 1.96 6.99 -18.08
C HIS A 484 2.85 7.33 -16.86
N PRO A 485 2.30 7.80 -15.72
CA PRO A 485 3.08 8.19 -14.54
C PRO A 485 4.04 7.12 -14.03
N THR A 486 3.55 5.90 -13.86
CA THR A 486 4.29 4.75 -13.32
C THR A 486 3.67 3.43 -13.81
N GLN A 487 4.38 2.31 -13.64
CA GLN A 487 3.88 0.93 -13.85
C GLN A 487 3.86 0.16 -12.52
N PRO A 488 2.86 -0.67 -12.16
CA PRO A 488 2.77 -1.34 -10.85
C PRO A 488 4.05 -2.03 -10.37
N THR A 489 4.74 -2.74 -11.26
CA THR A 489 5.95 -3.52 -10.97
C THR A 489 7.24 -2.78 -11.37
N ILE A 490 8.39 -3.36 -11.02
CA ILE A 490 9.71 -2.92 -11.49
C ILE A 490 9.92 -3.50 -12.91
N VAL A 491 9.21 -2.94 -13.88
CA VAL A 491 9.40 -3.25 -15.31
C VAL A 491 10.54 -2.40 -15.86
N PRO A 492 11.45 -2.93 -16.70
CA PRO A 492 12.42 -2.12 -17.43
C PRO A 492 11.69 -1.06 -18.28
N GLY A 493 11.99 0.22 -18.06
CA GLY A 493 11.28 1.36 -18.66
C GLY A 493 10.77 2.33 -17.59
N GLY A 494 9.94 1.83 -16.66
CA GLY A 494 9.25 2.69 -15.67
C GLY A 494 8.14 3.52 -16.30
N GLY A 495 7.62 4.51 -15.57
CA GLY A 495 6.83 5.60 -16.15
C GLY A 495 7.61 6.92 -16.16
N TRP A 496 6.95 8.00 -16.57
CA TRP A 496 7.62 9.30 -16.70
C TRP A 496 8.15 9.81 -15.36
N MET A 497 7.54 9.43 -14.23
CA MET A 497 8.01 9.83 -12.90
C MET A 497 9.35 9.16 -12.56
N GLU A 498 9.50 7.86 -12.84
CA GLU A 498 10.79 7.16 -12.64
C GLU A 498 11.87 7.69 -13.59
N ARG A 499 11.52 8.01 -14.84
CA ARG A 499 12.43 8.61 -15.81
C ARG A 499 12.93 9.99 -15.36
N VAL A 500 12.01 10.91 -15.03
CA VAL A 500 12.36 12.26 -14.53
C VAL A 500 13.23 12.17 -13.27
N LYS A 501 12.91 11.27 -12.34
CA LYS A 501 13.74 11.06 -11.14
C LYS A 501 15.14 10.53 -11.46
N LYS A 502 15.27 9.64 -12.45
CA LYS A 502 16.56 9.13 -12.94
C LYS A 502 17.37 10.22 -13.68
N GLU A 503 16.70 11.16 -14.32
CA GLU A 503 17.28 12.35 -14.97
C GLU A 503 17.65 13.47 -13.97
N GLY A 504 17.39 13.28 -12.67
CA GLY A 504 17.69 14.25 -11.60
C GLY A 504 16.60 15.30 -11.37
N GLY A 505 15.43 15.18 -12.02
CA GLY A 505 14.33 16.14 -11.91
C GLY A 505 13.59 16.07 -10.57
N ASN A 506 13.31 17.24 -9.98
CA ASN A 506 12.63 17.35 -8.70
C ASN A 506 11.10 17.26 -8.83
N LEU A 507 10.54 16.07 -8.63
CA LEU A 507 9.08 15.83 -8.70
C LEU A 507 8.25 16.62 -7.65
N THR A 508 8.88 17.26 -6.65
CA THR A 508 8.19 18.11 -5.66
C THR A 508 8.11 19.59 -6.06
N ASN A 509 8.70 20.00 -7.19
CA ASN A 509 8.85 21.40 -7.59
C ASN A 509 7.56 22.11 -8.08
N GLY A 510 6.38 21.49 -7.98
CA GLY A 510 5.13 22.04 -8.53
C GLY A 510 5.02 22.03 -10.06
N PHE A 511 6.02 21.51 -10.77
CA PHE A 511 6.09 21.41 -12.24
C PHE A 511 6.43 19.99 -12.72
N TRP A 512 6.05 18.96 -11.95
CA TRP A 512 6.25 17.55 -12.29
C TRP A 512 7.72 17.18 -12.58
N GLY A 513 8.68 17.92 -12.00
CA GLY A 513 10.12 17.75 -12.23
C GLY A 513 10.66 18.31 -13.54
N GLU A 514 9.86 19.03 -14.32
CA GLU A 514 10.36 19.91 -15.40
C GLU A 514 10.92 21.21 -14.81
N LYS A 515 11.92 21.82 -15.46
CA LYS A 515 12.47 23.14 -15.07
C LYS A 515 11.38 24.22 -15.19
N SER A 516 11.28 25.12 -14.20
CA SER A 516 10.36 26.25 -14.27
C SER A 516 10.80 27.26 -15.35
N PRO A 517 9.88 27.96 -16.05
CA PRO A 517 10.22 29.06 -16.96
C PRO A 517 10.97 30.24 -16.31
N THR A 518 11.04 30.28 -14.98
CA THR A 518 11.66 31.37 -14.20
C THR A 518 12.98 30.98 -13.51
N GLU A 519 13.50 29.77 -13.75
CA GLU A 519 14.77 29.30 -13.17
C GLU A 519 15.92 29.47 -14.17
N GLU A 520 16.76 30.49 -13.96
CA GLU A 520 18.12 30.51 -14.51
C GLU A 520 18.96 29.39 -13.87
N ASP A 521 20.06 28.96 -14.52
CA ASP A 521 20.84 27.77 -14.18
C ASP A 521 21.55 27.83 -12.80
N ALA A 522 20.79 27.72 -11.72
CA ALA A 522 21.24 27.19 -10.46
C ALA A 522 21.43 25.68 -10.63
N ALA A 523 22.67 25.25 -10.88
CA ALA A 523 23.04 23.84 -10.86
C ALA A 523 22.60 23.24 -9.53
N THR A 524 21.52 22.45 -9.56
CA THR A 524 21.08 21.72 -8.39
C THR A 524 22.11 20.63 -8.14
N GLU A 525 22.95 20.79 -7.11
CA GLU A 525 23.78 19.68 -6.66
C GLU A 525 22.85 18.48 -6.42
N PRO A 526 23.19 17.28 -6.91
CA PRO A 526 22.35 16.12 -6.69
C PRO A 526 22.12 15.98 -5.19
N GLU A 527 20.86 15.87 -4.76
CA GLU A 527 20.56 15.60 -3.35
C GLU A 527 21.42 14.43 -2.93
N ALA A 528 22.39 14.70 -2.03
CA ALA A 528 23.21 13.65 -1.47
C ALA A 528 22.24 12.59 -0.94
N VAL A 529 22.42 11.34 -1.39
CA VAL A 529 21.71 10.20 -0.81
C VAL A 529 21.84 10.38 0.69
N LYS A 530 20.71 10.55 1.39
CA LYS A 530 20.73 10.61 2.85
C LYS A 530 21.13 9.23 3.32
N ASP A 531 22.44 9.01 3.40
CA ASP A 531 23.02 7.82 3.98
C ASP A 531 22.40 7.67 5.36
N ILE A 532 21.59 6.65 5.50
CA ILE A 532 21.03 6.30 6.79
C ILE A 532 22.23 6.02 7.67
N CYS A 533 22.40 6.84 8.70
CA CYS A 533 23.55 6.75 9.59
C CYS A 533 23.52 5.36 10.23
N LEU A 534 24.39 4.47 9.71
CA LEU A 534 24.48 3.10 10.20
C LEU A 534 25.23 3.04 11.54
N ILE A 535 25.90 4.13 11.92
CA ILE A 535 26.75 4.21 13.11
C ILE A 535 26.04 4.93 14.26
N ASN A 536 26.40 4.52 15.47
CA ASN A 536 26.18 5.30 16.67
C ASN A 536 27.37 6.24 16.87
N GLU A 537 27.18 7.54 16.66
CA GLU A 537 28.23 8.57 16.73
C GLU A 537 28.92 8.66 18.10
N LYS A 538 28.26 8.18 19.18
CA LYS A 538 28.84 8.12 20.53
C LYS A 538 29.88 7.00 20.69
N VAL A 539 29.99 6.10 19.71
CA VAL A 539 30.84 4.92 19.74
C VAL A 539 32.06 5.15 18.86
N THR A 540 33.09 5.77 19.45
CA THR A 540 34.36 6.11 18.77
C THR A 540 35.44 5.03 18.94
N ARG A 541 35.07 3.82 19.37
CA ARG A 541 36.00 2.71 19.59
C ARG A 541 36.59 2.25 18.25
N GLN A 542 37.91 2.09 18.22
CA GLN A 542 38.60 1.38 17.15
C GLN A 542 38.72 -0.09 17.55
N ILE A 543 38.30 -0.99 16.66
CA ILE A 543 38.36 -2.45 16.82
C ILE A 543 39.40 -2.98 15.84
N THR A 544 40.27 -3.87 16.31
CA THR A 544 41.29 -4.50 15.45
C THR A 544 40.78 -5.81 14.84
N ILE A 545 41.40 -6.28 13.77
CA ILE A 545 41.05 -7.55 13.13
C ILE A 545 41.16 -8.75 14.08
N ASP A 546 42.14 -8.73 15.00
CA ASP A 546 42.32 -9.80 16.01
C ASP A 546 41.30 -9.72 17.16
N GLU A 547 40.67 -8.55 17.35
CA GLU A 547 39.52 -8.40 18.24
C GLU A 547 38.23 -8.87 17.56
N LEU A 548 37.98 -8.43 16.31
CA LEU A 548 36.86 -8.91 15.48
C LEU A 548 36.86 -10.44 15.33
N ARG A 549 38.03 -11.05 15.13
CA ARG A 549 38.20 -12.51 14.99
C ARG A 549 37.83 -13.31 16.23
N LYS A 550 37.76 -12.72 17.42
CA LYS A 550 37.25 -13.41 18.63
C LYS A 550 35.73 -13.63 18.57
N HIS A 551 35.07 -12.94 17.64
CA HIS A 551 33.62 -12.89 17.45
C HIS A 551 33.21 -13.47 16.08
N ASP A 552 33.99 -14.44 15.58
CA ASP A 552 33.68 -15.16 14.33
C ASP A 552 32.86 -16.46 14.54
N GLY A 553 32.55 -16.79 15.80
CA GLY A 553 31.75 -17.96 16.20
C GLY A 553 30.24 -17.71 16.27
N GLU A 554 29.50 -18.72 16.74
CA GLU A 554 28.02 -18.72 16.70
C GLU A 554 27.36 -17.97 17.87
N GLU A 555 28.02 -17.86 19.02
CA GLU A 555 27.42 -17.34 20.27
C GLU A 555 27.43 -15.81 20.38
N GLN A 556 28.48 -15.14 19.89
CA GLN A 556 28.61 -13.68 19.90
C GLN A 556 29.14 -13.16 18.56
N PRO A 557 28.37 -13.29 17.46
CA PRO A 557 28.86 -12.99 16.11
C PRO A 557 28.92 -11.48 15.87
N TRP A 558 30.12 -10.99 15.56
CA TRP A 558 30.33 -9.62 15.07
C TRP A 558 30.59 -9.61 13.58
N PHE A 559 30.10 -8.60 12.87
CA PHE A 559 30.26 -8.46 11.43
C PHE A 559 30.45 -7.00 11.01
N VAL A 560 30.99 -6.79 9.81
CA VAL A 560 31.38 -5.47 9.30
C VAL A 560 30.50 -5.03 8.14
N VAL A 561 29.95 -3.82 8.23
CA VAL A 561 29.19 -3.14 7.15
C VAL A 561 29.74 -1.72 7.00
N ASN A 562 30.09 -1.29 5.78
CA ASN A 562 30.72 0.02 5.50
C ASN A 562 31.96 0.34 6.37
N GLY A 563 32.74 -0.69 6.75
CA GLY A 563 33.92 -0.56 7.63
C GLY A 563 33.61 -0.38 9.13
N GLN A 564 32.34 -0.48 9.50
CA GLN A 564 31.85 -0.33 10.88
C GLN A 564 31.48 -1.71 11.43
N VAL A 565 31.75 -1.95 12.71
CA VAL A 565 31.57 -3.25 13.37
C VAL A 565 30.28 -3.26 14.18
N TYR A 566 29.52 -4.35 14.01
CA TYR A 566 28.21 -4.55 14.63
C TYR A 566 28.16 -5.84 15.43
N ASP A 567 27.54 -5.78 16.61
CA ASP A 567 27.26 -6.95 17.46
C ASP A 567 25.89 -7.55 17.11
N GLY A 568 25.90 -8.68 16.41
CA GLY A 568 24.69 -9.40 16.02
C GLY A 568 24.00 -10.16 17.14
N THR A 569 24.66 -10.34 18.30
CA THR A 569 24.24 -11.27 19.36
C THR A 569 22.78 -11.07 19.78
N LYS A 570 22.39 -9.82 20.07
CA LYS A 570 21.03 -9.48 20.53
C LYS A 570 19.94 -9.59 19.46
N PHE A 571 20.31 -9.84 18.21
CA PHE A 571 19.37 -9.92 17.08
C PHE A 571 19.31 -11.31 16.42
N LEU A 572 20.10 -12.28 16.90
CA LEU A 572 20.12 -13.66 16.39
C LEU A 572 18.73 -14.31 16.29
N GLU A 573 17.92 -14.17 17.35
CA GLU A 573 16.55 -14.72 17.40
C GLU A 573 15.50 -13.77 16.78
N GLY A 574 15.83 -12.48 16.63
CA GLY A 574 14.96 -11.45 16.07
C GLY A 574 15.01 -11.34 14.55
N HIS A 575 16.08 -11.85 13.91
CA HIS A 575 16.31 -11.70 12.48
C HIS A 575 15.29 -12.47 11.64
N PRO A 576 14.57 -11.83 10.68
CA PRO A 576 13.56 -12.50 9.85
C PRO A 576 14.07 -13.67 8.98
N GLY A 577 15.39 -13.72 8.72
CA GLY A 577 16.06 -14.81 8.01
C GLY A 577 16.78 -15.81 8.94
N GLY A 578 16.49 -15.79 10.25
CA GLY A 578 17.06 -16.69 11.25
C GLY A 578 18.52 -16.42 11.62
N ALA A 579 18.93 -16.92 12.79
CA ALA A 579 20.27 -16.74 13.36
C ALA A 579 21.43 -17.12 12.41
N ALA A 580 21.25 -18.17 11.61
CA ALA A 580 22.26 -18.67 10.67
C ALA A 580 22.69 -17.61 9.63
N SER A 581 21.78 -16.69 9.27
CA SER A 581 22.06 -15.60 8.32
C SER A 581 23.05 -14.57 8.89
N ILE A 582 23.04 -14.35 10.21
CA ILE A 582 23.99 -13.47 10.90
C ILE A 582 25.30 -14.22 11.18
N ILE A 583 25.22 -15.45 11.69
CA ILE A 583 26.39 -16.30 11.99
C ILE A 583 27.26 -16.54 10.74
N GLY A 584 26.64 -16.70 9.57
CA GLY A 584 27.38 -16.84 8.30
C GLY A 584 28.21 -15.62 7.89
N GLY A 585 27.92 -14.44 8.46
CA GLY A 585 28.68 -13.19 8.30
C GLY A 585 29.66 -12.90 9.44
N ALA A 586 29.73 -13.74 10.47
CA ALA A 586 30.58 -13.52 11.64
C ALA A 586 32.08 -13.45 11.26
N GLY A 587 32.78 -12.48 11.81
CA GLY A 587 34.18 -12.15 11.55
C GLY A 587 34.48 -11.56 10.16
N GLN A 588 33.45 -11.24 9.35
CA GLN A 588 33.60 -10.86 7.93
C GLN A 588 33.04 -9.46 7.62
N ASN A 589 33.48 -8.89 6.50
CA ASN A 589 32.81 -7.78 5.84
C ASN A 589 31.71 -8.32 4.93
N ILE A 590 30.46 -7.98 5.24
CA ILE A 590 29.24 -8.42 4.53
C ILE A 590 28.50 -7.24 3.89
N THR A 591 29.19 -6.15 3.58
CA THR A 591 28.59 -4.90 3.08
C THR A 591 27.74 -5.14 1.83
N GLU A 592 28.25 -5.87 0.84
CA GLU A 592 27.53 -6.15 -0.41
C GLU A 592 26.30 -7.04 -0.17
N GLU A 593 26.45 -8.14 0.58
CA GLU A 593 25.34 -9.02 0.93
C GLU A 593 24.25 -8.29 1.74
N PHE A 594 24.64 -7.45 2.70
CA PHE A 594 23.72 -6.72 3.57
C PHE A 594 22.90 -5.70 2.78
N LEU A 595 23.54 -4.86 1.98
CA LEU A 595 22.89 -3.81 1.20
C LEU A 595 21.97 -4.34 0.09
N ALA A 596 22.28 -5.52 -0.46
CA ALA A 596 21.49 -6.12 -1.54
C ALA A 596 20.13 -6.71 -1.10
N ILE A 597 19.95 -7.01 0.19
CA ILE A 597 18.78 -7.76 0.69
C ILE A 597 18.01 -7.08 1.83
N HIS A 598 18.56 -6.07 2.50
CA HIS A 598 17.93 -5.42 3.66
C HIS A 598 17.35 -4.03 3.35
N SER A 599 16.14 -3.79 3.86
CA SER A 599 15.42 -2.52 3.69
C SER A 599 16.03 -1.36 4.48
N GLU A 600 15.69 -0.12 4.10
CA GLU A 600 16.07 1.10 4.82
C GLU A 600 15.72 1.08 6.33
N ASN A 601 14.62 0.44 6.73
CA ASN A 601 14.28 0.28 8.16
C ASN A 601 15.29 -0.60 8.91
N ALA A 602 15.81 -1.65 8.26
CA ALA A 602 16.83 -2.51 8.86
C ALA A 602 18.19 -1.80 8.93
N LYS A 603 18.51 -0.95 7.94
CA LYS A 603 19.66 -0.05 7.98
C LYS A 603 19.55 0.96 9.14
N ALA A 604 18.35 1.51 9.39
CA ALA A 604 18.11 2.47 10.47
C ALA A 604 18.22 1.87 11.89
N MET A 605 18.15 0.54 12.04
CA MET A 605 18.39 -0.15 13.31
C MET A 605 19.88 -0.39 13.62
N MET A 606 20.77 -0.25 12.63
CA MET A 606 22.20 -0.58 12.77
C MET A 606 22.92 0.20 13.90
N PRO A 607 22.62 1.48 14.20
CA PRO A 607 23.23 2.20 15.32
C PRO A 607 23.07 1.51 16.68
N ASP A 608 21.95 0.82 16.93
CA ASP A 608 21.70 0.13 18.21
C ASP A 608 22.62 -1.09 18.42
N TYR A 609 23.21 -1.59 17.32
CA TYR A 609 24.15 -2.72 17.30
C TYR A 609 25.59 -2.27 17.01
N HIS A 610 25.84 -0.98 16.77
CA HIS A 610 27.17 -0.44 16.45
C HIS A 610 28.08 -0.44 17.69
N ILE A 611 29.24 -1.09 17.58
CA ILE A 611 30.19 -1.25 18.70
C ILE A 611 31.58 -0.64 18.46
N GLY A 612 31.85 -0.16 17.25
CA GLY A 612 33.08 0.55 16.91
C GLY A 612 33.41 0.49 15.42
N SER A 613 34.30 1.37 14.97
CA SER A 613 34.87 1.30 13.62
C SER A 613 36.00 0.28 13.58
N LEU A 614 36.16 -0.42 12.46
CA LEU A 614 37.34 -1.25 12.23
C LEU A 614 38.53 -0.35 11.86
N ASP A 615 39.70 -0.56 12.45
CA ASP A 615 40.85 0.29 12.16
C ASP A 615 41.27 0.22 10.68
N ALA A 616 41.88 1.28 10.15
CA ALA A 616 42.16 1.40 8.72
C ALA A 616 43.10 0.29 8.18
N GLN A 617 44.03 -0.22 9.00
CA GLN A 617 44.94 -1.30 8.62
C GLN A 617 44.19 -2.64 8.61
N SER A 618 43.34 -2.89 9.60
CA SER A 618 42.44 -4.04 9.68
C SER A 618 41.39 -4.06 8.57
N LEU A 619 40.85 -2.90 8.19
CA LEU A 619 39.88 -2.75 7.10
C LEU A 619 40.52 -3.03 5.74
N LEU A 620 41.74 -2.53 5.50
CA LEU A 620 42.52 -2.88 4.32
C LEU A 620 42.83 -4.39 4.29
N GLN A 621 43.17 -5.01 5.42
CA GLN A 621 43.36 -6.46 5.50
C GLN A 621 42.07 -7.24 5.18
N LEU A 622 40.90 -6.78 5.62
CA LEU A 622 39.62 -7.45 5.37
C LEU A 622 39.12 -7.27 3.93
N ILE A 623 39.33 -6.10 3.32
CA ILE A 623 39.03 -5.85 1.90
C ILE A 623 39.97 -6.69 1.01
N ASN A 624 41.28 -6.67 1.29
CA ASN A 624 42.28 -7.44 0.55
C ASN A 624 42.20 -8.97 0.80
N ALA A 625 41.43 -9.42 1.80
CA ALA A 625 41.10 -10.83 2.02
C ALA A 625 39.75 -11.25 1.42
N ALA A 626 38.91 -10.29 0.99
CA ALA A 626 37.65 -10.54 0.29
C ALA A 626 37.88 -10.72 -1.23
N GLU A 627 38.90 -10.07 -1.80
CA GLU A 627 39.51 -10.54 -3.04
C GLU A 627 40.36 -11.79 -2.75
N PRO A 628 40.34 -12.84 -3.62
CA PRO A 628 41.30 -13.92 -3.48
C PRO A 628 42.72 -13.34 -3.65
N PRO A 629 43.71 -13.81 -2.88
CA PRO A 629 45.07 -13.29 -2.98
C PRO A 629 45.56 -13.37 -4.43
N SER A 630 46.12 -12.27 -4.93
CA SER A 630 46.69 -12.17 -6.27
C SER A 630 48.02 -12.93 -6.43
N SER A 631 48.27 -13.93 -5.58
CA SER A 631 49.29 -14.96 -5.75
C SER A 631 48.60 -16.26 -6.17
N PRO A 632 48.90 -16.81 -7.36
CA PRO A 632 48.35 -18.10 -7.81
C PRO A 632 48.61 -19.24 -6.82
N GLU A 633 49.72 -19.17 -6.09
CA GLU A 633 50.27 -20.25 -5.27
C GLU A 633 49.50 -20.54 -3.97
N ALA A 634 48.72 -19.59 -3.44
CA ALA A 634 48.08 -19.75 -2.13
C ALA A 634 46.71 -20.46 -2.18
N ASN A 635 45.95 -20.29 -3.27
CA ASN A 635 44.64 -20.93 -3.45
C ASN A 635 44.75 -22.38 -3.97
N ASP A 636 45.91 -22.73 -4.55
CA ASP A 636 46.17 -23.99 -5.26
C ASP A 636 46.70 -25.12 -4.36
N LEU A 637 46.69 -24.94 -3.02
CA LEU A 637 47.22 -25.92 -2.06
C LEU A 637 46.21 -26.44 -1.02
N ARG A 638 45.04 -25.81 -0.86
CA ARG A 638 44.04 -26.27 0.13
C ARG A 638 43.39 -27.58 -0.31
N PRO A 639 43.15 -28.56 0.59
CA PRO A 639 42.61 -29.88 0.24
C PRO A 639 41.12 -29.87 -0.10
N VAL A 640 40.39 -28.81 0.26
CA VAL A 640 38.93 -28.68 0.14
C VAL A 640 38.56 -27.38 -0.57
N PHE A 641 37.77 -27.46 -1.64
CA PHE A 641 37.38 -26.33 -2.48
C PHE A 641 36.31 -25.43 -1.84
N LEU A 642 35.17 -26.01 -1.44
CA LEU A 642 34.08 -25.23 -0.85
C LEU A 642 34.45 -24.75 0.56
N GLN A 643 34.22 -23.46 0.83
CA GLN A 643 34.42 -22.83 2.13
C GLN A 643 33.12 -22.14 2.57
N SER A 644 32.68 -22.40 3.82
CA SER A 644 31.38 -21.94 4.31
C SER A 644 31.33 -20.42 4.52
N LYS A 645 32.49 -19.81 4.78
CA LYS A 645 32.67 -18.36 4.96
C LYS A 645 33.20 -17.66 3.69
N THR A 646 34.17 -18.23 2.97
CA THR A 646 34.83 -17.53 1.84
C THR A 646 34.35 -17.97 0.46
N TRP A 647 34.48 -17.06 -0.52
CA TRP A 647 34.19 -17.33 -1.93
C TRP A 647 35.38 -18.01 -2.63
N SER A 648 35.11 -19.13 -3.29
CA SER A 648 36.06 -19.96 -4.02
C SER A 648 35.81 -19.87 -5.53
N LYS A 649 36.81 -19.44 -6.32
CA LYS A 649 36.66 -19.34 -7.78
C LYS A 649 36.99 -20.65 -8.47
N ALA A 650 36.16 -21.07 -9.41
CA ALA A 650 36.45 -22.21 -10.30
C ALA A 650 36.23 -21.84 -11.77
N LEU A 651 37.06 -22.40 -12.65
CA LEU A 651 37.06 -22.10 -14.09
C LEU A 651 36.05 -22.98 -14.82
N LEU A 652 35.09 -22.39 -15.52
CA LEU A 652 34.14 -23.12 -16.34
C LEU A 652 34.83 -23.79 -17.55
N SER A 653 35.17 -25.07 -17.42
CA SER A 653 36.01 -25.81 -18.36
C SER A 653 35.24 -26.59 -19.41
N ARG A 654 33.96 -26.95 -19.16
CA ARG A 654 33.15 -27.74 -20.10
C ARG A 654 31.65 -27.50 -19.90
N LYS A 655 30.91 -27.45 -21.01
CA LYS A 655 29.43 -27.50 -21.05
C LYS A 655 28.98 -28.73 -21.83
N ARG A 656 28.50 -29.77 -21.14
CA ARG A 656 27.97 -31.00 -21.78
C ARG A 656 26.45 -30.92 -21.86
N LYS A 657 25.89 -30.88 -23.08
CA LYS A 657 24.43 -30.93 -23.30
C LYS A 657 23.90 -32.32 -22.93
N ILE A 658 22.80 -32.37 -22.19
CA ILE A 658 22.12 -33.60 -21.74
C ILE A 658 20.74 -33.70 -22.40
N SER A 659 19.97 -32.61 -22.39
CA SER A 659 18.68 -32.49 -23.07
C SER A 659 18.64 -31.19 -23.91
N PRO A 660 17.57 -30.88 -24.66
CA PRO A 660 17.41 -29.59 -25.33
C PRO A 660 17.62 -28.38 -24.40
N ASP A 661 17.23 -28.50 -23.14
CA ASP A 661 17.22 -27.43 -22.14
C ASP A 661 18.04 -27.75 -20.88
N THR A 662 18.88 -28.78 -20.87
CA THR A 662 19.67 -29.16 -19.68
C THR A 662 21.12 -29.45 -20.05
N LYS A 663 22.04 -28.90 -19.26
CA LYS A 663 23.50 -29.04 -19.45
C LYS A 663 24.18 -29.34 -18.12
N ILE A 664 25.26 -30.11 -18.16
CA ILE A 664 26.22 -30.23 -17.06
C ILE A 664 27.33 -29.21 -17.32
N PHE A 665 27.52 -28.32 -16.35
CA PHE A 665 28.63 -27.38 -16.29
C PHE A 665 29.71 -28.02 -15.42
N THR A 666 30.88 -28.25 -16.02
CA THR A 666 32.07 -28.68 -15.29
C THR A 666 32.92 -27.45 -15.01
N PHE A 667 33.31 -27.31 -13.75
CA PHE A 667 34.24 -26.29 -13.30
C PHE A 667 35.52 -26.97 -12.80
N ASN A 668 36.67 -26.56 -13.32
CA ASN A 668 37.95 -27.01 -12.78
C ASN A 668 38.17 -26.34 -11.43
N LEU A 669 38.44 -27.16 -10.42
CA LEU A 669 38.90 -26.74 -9.11
C LEU A 669 40.35 -26.24 -9.21
N ASN A 670 40.88 -25.68 -8.12
CA ASN A 670 42.21 -25.07 -8.11
C ASN A 670 43.32 -26.05 -8.52
N HIS A 671 43.24 -27.31 -8.08
CA HIS A 671 44.18 -28.36 -8.46
C HIS A 671 43.51 -29.73 -8.54
N ALA A 672 44.11 -30.65 -9.29
CA ALA A 672 43.51 -31.95 -9.62
C ALA A 672 43.21 -32.86 -8.41
N ALA A 673 43.90 -32.66 -7.28
CA ALA A 673 43.71 -33.42 -6.04
C ALA A 673 42.76 -32.73 -5.04
N GLN A 674 42.24 -31.53 -5.35
CA GLN A 674 41.37 -30.78 -4.46
C GLN A 674 39.98 -31.41 -4.39
N THR A 675 39.51 -31.76 -3.20
CA THR A 675 38.14 -32.29 -3.00
C THR A 675 37.09 -31.18 -3.08
N VAL A 676 35.87 -31.49 -3.52
CA VAL A 676 34.75 -30.52 -3.59
C VAL A 676 34.39 -29.96 -2.21
N GLY A 677 34.29 -30.79 -1.17
CA GLY A 677 33.98 -30.33 0.20
C GLY A 677 32.50 -30.19 0.56
N LEU A 678 31.60 -30.89 -0.12
CA LEU A 678 30.16 -30.81 0.14
C LEU A 678 29.64 -32.05 0.90
N PRO A 679 29.20 -31.93 2.18
CA PRO A 679 28.52 -33.00 2.88
C PRO A 679 27.22 -33.41 2.17
N VAL A 680 26.86 -34.69 2.32
CA VAL A 680 25.69 -35.27 1.65
C VAL A 680 24.41 -34.65 2.22
N GLY A 681 23.55 -34.09 1.37
CA GLY A 681 22.31 -33.41 1.76
C GLY A 681 22.42 -31.88 1.86
N GLN A 682 23.63 -31.33 1.81
CA GLN A 682 23.87 -29.89 1.74
C GLN A 682 24.04 -29.39 0.29
N HIS A 683 24.03 -28.08 0.10
CA HIS A 683 24.15 -27.41 -1.20
C HIS A 683 25.24 -26.33 -1.19
N LEU A 684 25.52 -25.76 -2.36
CA LEU A 684 26.42 -24.62 -2.53
C LEU A 684 25.69 -23.40 -3.04
N MET A 685 26.26 -22.22 -2.77
CA MET A 685 25.90 -20.95 -3.37
C MET A 685 26.82 -20.70 -4.55
N MET A 686 26.28 -20.27 -5.69
CA MET A 686 27.01 -19.91 -6.90
C MET A 686 26.73 -18.45 -7.26
N ARG A 687 27.80 -17.67 -7.47
CA ARG A 687 27.76 -16.26 -7.83
C ARG A 687 28.53 -16.03 -9.14
N LEU A 688 27.92 -15.29 -10.06
CA LEU A 688 28.55 -14.81 -11.30
C LEU A 688 28.08 -13.39 -11.58
N ARG A 689 28.86 -12.61 -12.34
CA ARG A 689 28.39 -11.32 -12.87
C ARG A 689 27.61 -11.55 -14.16
N ASP A 690 26.48 -10.89 -14.28
CA ASP A 690 25.64 -10.87 -15.47
C ASP A 690 26.42 -10.30 -16.66
N PRO A 691 26.67 -11.03 -17.75
CA PRO A 691 27.44 -10.52 -18.90
C PRO A 691 26.84 -9.27 -19.56
N LYS A 692 25.56 -8.96 -19.31
CA LYS A 692 24.85 -7.83 -19.93
C LYS A 692 24.72 -6.61 -19.02
N THR A 693 24.71 -6.80 -17.70
CA THR A 693 24.49 -5.71 -16.72
C THR A 693 25.64 -5.53 -15.72
N ASN A 694 26.61 -6.45 -15.69
CA ASN A 694 27.74 -6.52 -14.75
C ASN A 694 27.35 -6.64 -13.25
N GLU A 695 26.05 -6.73 -12.94
CA GLU A 695 25.52 -7.00 -11.60
C GLU A 695 25.84 -8.43 -11.15
N ALA A 696 26.07 -8.64 -9.85
CA ALA A 696 26.25 -9.97 -9.29
C ALA A 696 24.91 -10.72 -9.16
N ILE A 697 24.82 -11.92 -9.74
CA ILE A 697 23.68 -12.83 -9.60
C ILE A 697 24.08 -13.98 -8.68
N LEU A 698 23.27 -14.25 -7.65
CA LEU A 698 23.51 -15.26 -6.62
C LEU A 698 22.39 -16.31 -6.58
N ARG A 699 22.70 -17.62 -6.65
CA ARG A 699 21.72 -18.72 -6.55
C ARG A 699 22.28 -20.00 -5.92
N ALA A 700 21.42 -20.78 -5.27
CA ALA A 700 21.75 -22.05 -4.61
C ALA A 700 21.56 -23.28 -5.53
N TYR A 701 22.60 -24.12 -5.63
CA TYR A 701 22.62 -25.35 -6.44
C TYR A 701 23.17 -26.55 -5.65
N THR A 702 22.66 -27.74 -5.93
CA THR A 702 23.28 -29.00 -5.46
C THR A 702 23.98 -29.66 -6.64
N PRO A 703 25.31 -29.85 -6.60
CA PRO A 703 26.08 -30.50 -7.65
C PRO A 703 25.76 -31.99 -7.73
N ILE A 704 26.14 -32.62 -8.84
CA ILE A 704 26.11 -34.08 -8.99
C ILE A 704 27.43 -34.73 -8.55
N SER A 705 28.49 -33.94 -8.35
CA SER A 705 29.74 -34.39 -7.71
C SER A 705 29.51 -34.83 -6.26
N GLU A 706 30.34 -35.76 -5.80
CA GLU A 706 30.46 -36.14 -4.38
C GLU A 706 31.35 -35.11 -3.67
N GLY A 707 31.18 -34.93 -2.35
CA GLY A 707 32.05 -34.04 -1.58
C GLY A 707 33.53 -34.46 -1.62
N THR A 708 33.78 -35.75 -1.92
CA THR A 708 35.09 -36.37 -2.08
C THR A 708 35.63 -36.36 -3.51
N ASP A 709 34.85 -35.95 -4.52
CA ASP A 709 35.33 -35.88 -5.90
C ASP A 709 36.45 -34.83 -5.99
N THR A 710 37.49 -35.12 -6.79
CA THR A 710 38.68 -34.28 -6.90
C THR A 710 38.81 -33.60 -8.25
N GLY A 711 39.29 -32.35 -8.26
CA GLY A 711 39.73 -31.63 -9.47
C GLY A 711 38.62 -31.04 -10.36
N GLU A 712 37.44 -31.67 -10.45
CA GLU A 712 36.29 -31.15 -11.22
C GLU A 712 35.01 -31.08 -10.35
N LEU A 713 34.31 -29.94 -10.38
CA LEU A 713 32.96 -29.77 -9.84
C LEU A 713 31.92 -29.81 -10.96
N HIS A 714 30.94 -30.71 -10.86
CA HIS A 714 29.90 -30.89 -11.87
C HIS A 714 28.55 -30.40 -11.34
N VAL A 715 28.02 -29.35 -11.96
CA VAL A 715 26.68 -28.81 -11.66
C VAL A 715 25.76 -29.08 -12.84
N LEU A 716 24.73 -29.92 -12.62
CA LEU A 716 23.67 -30.12 -13.60
C LEU A 716 22.67 -28.96 -13.48
N VAL A 717 22.41 -28.25 -14.58
CA VAL A 717 21.54 -27.07 -14.62
C VAL A 717 20.59 -27.17 -15.81
N LYS A 718 19.28 -27.05 -15.52
CA LYS A 718 18.24 -26.83 -16.53
C LYS A 718 18.23 -25.34 -16.89
N ILE A 719 18.39 -25.03 -18.17
CA ILE A 719 18.42 -23.68 -18.73
C ILE A 719 17.00 -23.26 -19.06
N TYR A 720 16.50 -22.28 -18.33
CA TYR A 720 15.23 -21.64 -18.61
C TYR A 720 15.49 -20.55 -19.65
N TYR A 721 15.36 -20.90 -20.93
CA TYR A 721 15.46 -19.93 -22.04
C TYR A 721 14.26 -18.97 -22.06
N ASP A 722 14.45 -17.76 -22.58
CA ASP A 722 13.35 -16.86 -22.93
C ASP A 722 12.34 -17.58 -23.85
N GLY A 723 11.05 -17.41 -23.58
CA GLY A 723 9.96 -17.94 -24.39
C GLY A 723 8.93 -16.89 -24.76
N PRO A 724 7.95 -17.23 -25.62
CA PRO A 724 6.89 -16.29 -26.00
C PRO A 724 6.10 -15.85 -24.75
N GLY A 725 6.24 -14.58 -24.36
CA GLY A 725 5.55 -13.99 -23.21
C GLY A 725 6.20 -14.20 -21.84
N TRP A 726 7.40 -14.79 -21.73
CA TRP A 726 8.10 -14.90 -20.44
C TRP A 726 9.62 -14.81 -20.56
N LYS A 727 10.24 -14.08 -19.63
CA LYS A 727 11.70 -14.00 -19.50
C LYS A 727 12.23 -15.24 -18.80
N GLY A 728 13.26 -15.84 -19.38
CA GLY A 728 13.95 -17.02 -18.88
C GLY A 728 14.76 -16.72 -17.62
N GLY A 729 15.34 -17.78 -17.04
CA GLY A 729 16.05 -17.72 -15.78
C GLY A 729 17.35 -16.91 -15.89
N ARG A 730 17.38 -15.70 -15.30
CA ARG A 730 18.53 -14.77 -15.35
C ARG A 730 19.87 -15.46 -15.06
N MET A 731 19.97 -16.20 -13.96
CA MET A 731 21.17 -16.98 -13.60
C MET A 731 21.52 -18.05 -14.63
N THR A 732 20.53 -18.81 -15.10
CA THR A 732 20.77 -19.97 -15.97
C THR A 732 21.14 -19.55 -17.39
N GLN A 733 20.54 -18.46 -17.90
CA GLN A 733 20.91 -17.89 -19.20
C GLN A 733 22.28 -17.21 -19.14
N ALA A 734 22.58 -16.42 -18.09
CA ALA A 734 23.89 -15.83 -17.90
C ALA A 734 25.00 -16.90 -17.81
N LEU A 735 24.77 -17.98 -17.05
CA LEU A 735 25.69 -19.13 -16.97
C LEU A 735 25.86 -19.82 -18.34
N ASP A 736 24.78 -19.95 -19.12
CA ASP A 736 24.83 -20.56 -20.45
C ASP A 736 25.53 -19.68 -21.49
N GLU A 737 25.55 -18.37 -21.30
CA GLU A 737 26.27 -17.40 -22.14
C GLU A 737 27.78 -17.32 -21.83
N LEU A 738 28.24 -17.72 -20.63
CA LEU A 738 29.65 -17.63 -20.24
C LEU A 738 30.62 -18.39 -21.18
N PRO A 739 31.77 -17.80 -21.58
CA PRO A 739 32.76 -18.48 -22.41
C PRO A 739 33.46 -19.63 -21.66
N VAL A 740 33.48 -20.81 -22.30
CA VAL A 740 34.17 -21.99 -21.80
C VAL A 740 35.70 -21.80 -21.88
N GLY A 741 36.42 -22.18 -20.83
CA GLY A 741 37.87 -22.03 -20.70
C GLY A 741 38.35 -20.64 -20.29
N GLN A 742 37.43 -19.69 -20.06
CA GLN A 742 37.77 -18.30 -19.68
C GLN A 742 36.97 -17.78 -18.49
N ALA A 743 35.71 -18.19 -18.32
CA ALA A 743 34.86 -17.65 -17.26
C ALA A 743 35.15 -18.27 -15.89
N LEU A 744 35.53 -17.42 -14.93
CA LEU A 744 35.56 -17.76 -13.50
C LEU A 744 34.16 -17.56 -12.90
N VAL A 745 33.74 -18.53 -12.07
CA VAL A 745 32.50 -18.47 -11.30
C VAL A 745 32.83 -18.67 -9.82
N ASP A 746 32.18 -17.90 -8.94
CA ASP A 746 32.42 -17.93 -7.51
C ASP A 746 31.47 -18.93 -6.82
N PHE A 747 31.98 -19.69 -5.86
CA PHE A 747 31.25 -20.70 -5.09
C PHE A 747 31.47 -20.53 -3.58
N LYS A 748 30.42 -20.67 -2.76
CA LYS A 748 30.49 -20.62 -1.28
C LYS A 748 29.65 -21.76 -0.70
N GLY A 749 30.12 -22.41 0.36
CA GLY A 749 29.43 -23.55 0.98
C GLY A 749 30.38 -24.47 1.75
N PRO A 750 29.89 -25.50 2.44
CA PRO A 750 28.53 -26.02 2.34
C PRO A 750 27.48 -25.16 3.04
N VAL A 751 26.24 -25.26 2.58
CA VAL A 751 25.05 -24.57 3.13
C VAL A 751 23.89 -25.56 3.24
N GLY A 752 23.10 -25.45 4.31
CA GLY A 752 21.87 -26.25 4.50
C GLY A 752 21.83 -26.98 5.84
N LYS A 753 20.61 -27.21 6.36
CA LYS A 753 20.39 -27.76 7.71
C LYS A 753 20.27 -29.29 7.78
N PHE A 754 20.24 -29.99 6.65
CA PHE A 754 20.21 -31.45 6.58
C PHE A 754 21.55 -32.01 6.13
N GLU A 755 22.02 -33.06 6.79
CA GLU A 755 23.24 -33.80 6.47
C GLU A 755 22.98 -35.31 6.63
N TYR A 756 23.37 -36.13 5.66
CA TYR A 756 23.37 -37.58 5.76
C TYR A 756 24.78 -38.09 6.09
N ARG A 757 24.91 -38.82 7.20
CA ARG A 757 26.18 -39.33 7.75
C ARG A 757 26.39 -40.83 7.52
N GLY A 758 25.50 -41.48 6.76
CA GLY A 758 25.55 -42.92 6.46
C GLY A 758 24.82 -43.80 7.47
N LYS A 759 24.46 -45.03 7.06
CA LYS A 759 23.90 -46.10 7.93
C LYS A 759 22.65 -45.68 8.71
N GLY A 760 21.83 -44.84 8.08
CA GLY A 760 20.61 -44.25 8.61
C GLY A 760 20.82 -43.02 9.48
N LEU A 761 22.05 -42.59 9.75
CA LEU A 761 22.31 -41.42 10.59
C LEU A 761 22.18 -40.12 9.80
N CYS A 762 21.32 -39.22 10.27
CA CYS A 762 21.12 -37.88 9.72
C CYS A 762 21.44 -36.83 10.80
N ALA A 763 21.82 -35.62 10.40
CA ALA A 763 21.77 -34.44 11.25
C ALA A 763 20.79 -33.40 10.67
N LEU A 764 20.00 -32.79 11.56
CA LEU A 764 18.98 -31.79 11.26
C LEU A 764 19.18 -30.59 12.18
N ALA A 765 19.68 -29.47 11.63
CA ALA A 765 20.13 -28.31 12.38
C ALA A 765 21.04 -28.70 13.56
N GLY A 766 22.04 -29.55 13.28
CA GLY A 766 22.99 -30.09 14.27
C GLY A 766 22.45 -31.27 15.11
N LYS A 767 21.13 -31.48 15.18
CA LYS A 767 20.53 -32.57 15.98
C LYS A 767 20.58 -33.90 15.23
N GLY A 768 21.21 -34.91 15.82
CA GLY A 768 21.28 -36.26 15.26
C GLY A 768 19.94 -36.99 15.30
N ARG A 769 19.57 -37.68 14.21
CA ARG A 769 18.41 -38.56 14.12
C ARG A 769 18.80 -39.84 13.36
N ARG A 770 18.26 -40.99 13.76
CA ARG A 770 18.36 -42.23 12.99
C ARG A 770 17.10 -42.46 12.16
N VAL A 771 17.28 -42.96 10.95
CA VAL A 771 16.27 -43.18 9.93
C VAL A 771 16.51 -44.59 9.36
N ARG A 772 15.47 -45.40 9.25
CA ARG A 772 15.50 -46.73 8.59
C ARG A 772 14.93 -46.69 7.17
N ARG A 773 14.13 -45.67 6.84
CA ARG A 773 13.49 -45.53 5.53
C ARG A 773 13.52 -44.08 5.02
N PHE A 774 13.97 -43.88 3.78
CA PHE A 774 13.75 -42.64 3.04
C PHE A 774 12.61 -42.78 2.04
N VAL A 775 11.78 -41.75 1.96
CA VAL A 775 10.84 -41.52 0.86
C VAL A 775 11.33 -40.28 0.12
N MET A 776 11.87 -40.46 -1.07
CA MET A 776 12.53 -39.43 -1.87
C MET A 776 11.64 -39.06 -3.05
N ILE A 777 11.29 -37.79 -3.19
CA ILE A 777 10.36 -37.32 -4.22
C ILE A 777 10.99 -36.18 -5.00
N CYS A 778 11.16 -36.36 -6.31
CA CYS A 778 11.82 -35.40 -7.18
C CYS A 778 11.22 -35.29 -8.58
N ALA A 779 11.65 -34.25 -9.30
CA ALA A 779 11.30 -34.00 -10.68
C ALA A 779 12.26 -32.98 -11.30
N GLY A 780 12.64 -33.17 -12.57
CA GLY A 780 13.58 -32.30 -13.28
C GLY A 780 14.88 -32.06 -12.51
N SER A 781 15.35 -30.82 -12.43
CA SER A 781 16.59 -30.49 -11.69
C SER A 781 16.50 -30.69 -10.17
N GLY A 782 15.31 -30.93 -9.62
CA GLY A 782 15.14 -31.34 -8.21
C GLY A 782 15.64 -32.77 -7.92
N VAL A 783 16.05 -33.51 -8.96
CA VAL A 783 16.70 -34.81 -8.79
C VAL A 783 18.07 -34.72 -8.09
N THR A 784 18.83 -33.61 -8.21
CA THR A 784 20.25 -33.62 -7.79
C THR A 784 20.48 -33.77 -6.28
N PRO A 785 19.67 -33.19 -5.36
CA PRO A 785 19.79 -33.48 -3.93
C PRO A 785 19.37 -34.92 -3.58
N ILE A 786 18.31 -35.43 -4.23
CA ILE A 786 17.86 -36.82 -4.06
C ILE A 786 18.95 -37.79 -4.52
N PHE A 787 19.54 -37.56 -5.68
CA PHE A 787 20.65 -38.36 -6.22
C PHE A 787 21.86 -38.37 -5.28
N GLN A 788 22.20 -37.22 -4.67
CA GLN A 788 23.31 -37.13 -3.72
C GLN A 788 23.10 -38.06 -2.50
N VAL A 789 21.91 -38.03 -1.88
CA VAL A 789 21.59 -38.87 -0.72
C VAL A 789 21.41 -40.33 -1.12
N LEU A 790 20.66 -40.61 -2.20
CA LEU A 790 20.42 -41.97 -2.70
C LEU A 790 21.74 -42.69 -3.01
N ARG A 791 22.67 -42.02 -3.70
CA ARG A 791 23.98 -42.58 -4.03
C ARG A 791 24.78 -42.93 -2.77
N ALA A 792 24.74 -42.09 -1.74
CA ALA A 792 25.42 -42.36 -0.48
C ALA A 792 24.84 -43.61 0.23
N VAL A 793 23.51 -43.77 0.25
CA VAL A 793 22.85 -44.95 0.83
C VAL A 793 23.15 -46.22 0.01
N MET A 794 23.12 -46.15 -1.32
CA MET A 794 23.24 -47.33 -2.19
C MET A 794 24.68 -47.82 -2.38
N LYS A 795 25.68 -46.93 -2.29
CA LYS A 795 27.10 -47.32 -2.35
C LYS A 795 27.61 -48.04 -1.10
N ASP A 796 27.02 -47.79 0.07
CA ASP A 796 27.39 -48.47 1.32
C ASP A 796 26.61 -49.78 1.46
N GLU A 797 27.27 -50.92 1.26
CA GLU A 797 26.67 -52.25 1.38
C GLU A 797 26.22 -52.59 2.82
N GLU A 798 26.84 -51.97 3.83
CA GLU A 798 26.44 -52.16 5.23
C GLU A 798 25.23 -51.28 5.62
N ASP A 799 24.95 -50.23 4.84
CA ASP A 799 23.79 -49.37 5.06
C ASP A 799 22.49 -50.12 4.77
N ARG A 800 21.66 -50.31 5.80
CA ARG A 800 20.36 -51.01 5.72
C ARG A 800 19.18 -50.08 5.48
N THR A 801 19.42 -48.79 5.23
CA THR A 801 18.35 -47.81 4.99
C THR A 801 17.63 -48.10 3.67
N ARG A 802 16.31 -48.33 3.73
CA ARG A 802 15.47 -48.57 2.54
C ARG A 802 15.08 -47.23 1.89
N CYS A 803 15.16 -47.11 0.57
CA CYS A 803 14.77 -45.91 -0.17
C CYS A 803 13.63 -46.19 -1.15
N VAL A 804 12.58 -45.36 -1.14
CA VAL A 804 11.58 -45.28 -2.21
C VAL A 804 11.80 -43.97 -2.94
N VAL A 805 12.07 -44.01 -4.24
CA VAL A 805 12.36 -42.84 -5.09
C VAL A 805 11.25 -42.68 -6.11
N LEU A 806 10.56 -41.54 -6.07
CA LEU A 806 9.49 -41.18 -6.98
C LEU A 806 9.96 -39.99 -7.83
N ASP A 807 10.18 -40.22 -9.13
CA ASP A 807 10.69 -39.20 -10.06
C ASP A 807 9.68 -38.88 -11.17
N GLY A 808 9.17 -37.65 -11.20
CA GLY A 808 8.07 -37.22 -12.06
C GLY A 808 8.47 -36.24 -13.14
N ASN A 809 8.48 -36.65 -14.41
CA ASN A 809 8.96 -35.83 -15.53
C ASN A 809 7.86 -35.57 -16.59
N ARG A 810 8.15 -34.74 -17.60
CA ARG A 810 7.17 -34.45 -18.66
C ARG A 810 7.26 -35.51 -19.75
N VAL A 811 8.40 -35.55 -20.44
CA VAL A 811 8.74 -36.58 -21.45
C VAL A 811 9.88 -37.47 -20.96
N GLU A 812 10.15 -38.56 -21.65
CA GLU A 812 11.19 -39.53 -21.25
C GLU A 812 12.61 -38.89 -21.26
N GLY A 813 12.85 -37.95 -22.18
CA GLY A 813 14.09 -37.16 -22.23
C GLY A 813 14.22 -36.05 -21.16
N ASP A 814 13.21 -35.83 -20.31
CA ASP A 814 13.32 -34.97 -19.12
C ASP A 814 13.83 -35.73 -17.88
N ILE A 815 13.95 -37.06 -17.91
CA ILE A 815 14.44 -37.86 -16.78
C ILE A 815 15.95 -37.65 -16.63
N LEU A 816 16.33 -36.70 -15.79
CA LEU A 816 17.72 -36.33 -15.56
C LEU A 816 18.42 -37.38 -14.68
N CYS A 817 19.67 -37.71 -15.00
CA CYS A 817 20.46 -38.76 -14.33
C CYS A 817 19.83 -40.18 -14.39
N ARG A 818 18.99 -40.48 -15.39
CA ARG A 818 18.26 -41.76 -15.49
C ARG A 818 19.16 -42.99 -15.43
N ALA A 819 20.21 -43.04 -16.25
CA ALA A 819 21.08 -44.22 -16.32
C ALA A 819 21.81 -44.46 -14.99
N GLU A 820 22.17 -43.38 -14.31
CA GLU A 820 22.79 -43.39 -12.99
C GLU A 820 21.78 -43.81 -11.89
N LEU A 821 20.53 -43.32 -11.95
CA LEU A 821 19.45 -43.73 -11.04
C LEU A 821 19.07 -45.21 -11.21
N ASP A 822 18.95 -45.69 -12.46
CA ASP A 822 18.65 -47.09 -12.78
C ASP A 822 19.76 -48.02 -12.25
N ALA A 823 21.02 -47.62 -12.38
CA ALA A 823 22.17 -48.35 -11.81
C ALA A 823 22.14 -48.37 -10.27
N LEU A 824 21.83 -47.23 -9.62
CA LEU A 824 21.71 -47.17 -8.16
C LEU A 824 20.53 -47.99 -7.62
N ALA A 825 19.42 -48.07 -8.36
CA ALA A 825 18.28 -48.93 -8.01
C ALA A 825 18.63 -50.42 -8.12
N ALA A 826 19.37 -50.82 -9.17
CA ALA A 826 19.84 -52.18 -9.36
C ALA A 826 20.78 -52.65 -8.23
N LEU A 827 21.69 -51.78 -7.76
CA LEU A 827 22.52 -52.05 -6.56
C LEU A 827 21.67 -52.28 -5.29
N GLY A 828 20.51 -51.63 -5.22
CA GLY A 828 19.53 -51.81 -4.14
C GLY A 828 18.56 -53.00 -4.32
N GLY A 829 18.76 -53.86 -5.32
CA GLY A 829 17.90 -55.02 -5.62
C GLY A 829 16.65 -54.74 -6.45
N GLY A 830 16.25 -53.48 -6.60
CA GLY A 830 14.99 -53.09 -7.26
C GLY A 830 15.08 -53.12 -8.79
N GLY A 831 14.51 -54.15 -9.41
CA GLY A 831 14.35 -54.23 -10.86
C GLY A 831 13.31 -53.24 -11.40
N GLY A 832 13.70 -52.38 -12.34
CA GLY A 832 12.84 -51.37 -12.99
C GLY A 832 11.77 -51.99 -13.91
N GLY A 833 10.73 -52.62 -13.34
CA GLY A 833 9.75 -53.35 -14.13
C GLY A 833 8.54 -53.89 -13.38
N GLY A 834 7.62 -53.01 -12.98
CA GLY A 834 6.17 -53.30 -13.00
C GLY A 834 5.56 -54.35 -12.07
N ASN A 835 6.34 -55.11 -11.28
CA ASN A 835 5.79 -56.08 -10.33
C ASN A 835 5.88 -55.57 -8.88
N ARG A 836 4.93 -56.00 -8.05
CA ARG A 836 4.92 -55.80 -6.59
C ARG A 836 5.22 -57.12 -5.91
N ASP A 837 5.54 -57.04 -4.62
CA ASP A 837 5.73 -58.16 -3.69
C ASP A 837 7.10 -58.85 -3.77
N GLY A 838 8.11 -58.12 -3.27
CA GLY A 838 9.39 -58.66 -2.81
C GLY A 838 9.86 -57.90 -1.56
N ASP A 839 9.73 -58.48 -0.37
CA ASP A 839 9.99 -57.80 0.93
C ASP A 839 11.50 -57.65 1.26
N GLY A 840 12.36 -57.72 0.25
CA GLY A 840 13.83 -57.70 0.37
C GLY A 840 14.52 -56.42 -0.10
N ASP A 841 13.89 -55.65 -1.00
CA ASP A 841 14.60 -54.62 -1.76
C ASP A 841 14.99 -53.39 -0.92
N LYS A 842 16.23 -52.93 -1.11
CA LYS A 842 16.80 -51.73 -0.48
C LYS A 842 16.41 -50.46 -1.24
N CYS A 843 16.20 -50.52 -2.57
CA CYS A 843 15.77 -49.39 -3.38
C CYS A 843 14.53 -49.72 -4.23
N ARG A 844 13.51 -48.87 -4.20
CA ARG A 844 12.38 -48.90 -5.14
C ARG A 844 12.32 -47.60 -5.92
N LEU A 845 12.65 -47.65 -7.20
CA LEU A 845 12.64 -46.49 -8.11
C LEU A 845 11.40 -46.50 -9.00
N VAL A 846 10.70 -45.37 -9.07
CA VAL A 846 9.42 -45.23 -9.77
C VAL A 846 9.41 -43.95 -10.60
N TYR A 847 9.49 -44.10 -11.92
CA TYR A 847 9.31 -42.99 -12.85
C TYR A 847 7.85 -42.80 -13.23
N THR A 848 7.40 -41.54 -13.31
CA THR A 848 6.14 -41.20 -13.95
C THR A 848 6.30 -40.07 -14.97
N LEU A 849 5.62 -40.20 -16.12
CA LEU A 849 5.64 -39.21 -17.19
C LEU A 849 4.25 -38.62 -17.42
N SER A 850 4.18 -37.29 -17.44
CA SER A 850 2.94 -36.54 -17.66
C SER A 850 2.61 -36.28 -19.14
N ARG A 851 3.57 -36.52 -20.04
CA ARG A 851 3.44 -36.54 -21.51
C ARG A 851 4.26 -37.71 -22.08
N PRO A 852 3.88 -38.96 -21.76
CA PRO A 852 4.60 -40.15 -22.22
C PRO A 852 4.46 -40.33 -23.73
N GLU A 853 5.52 -40.79 -24.40
CA GLU A 853 5.41 -41.31 -25.76
C GLU A 853 4.67 -42.66 -25.77
N ALA A 854 4.20 -43.10 -26.94
CA ALA A 854 3.45 -44.35 -27.09
C ALA A 854 4.26 -45.59 -26.63
N SER A 855 5.59 -45.52 -26.74
CA SER A 855 6.59 -46.51 -26.31
C SER A 855 6.73 -46.65 -24.79
N TRP A 856 6.32 -45.65 -24.00
CA TRP A 856 6.56 -45.62 -22.55
C TRP A 856 5.75 -46.68 -21.81
N ARG A 857 6.47 -47.54 -21.08
CA ARG A 857 5.94 -48.65 -20.27
C ARG A 857 5.88 -48.36 -18.76
N GLY A 858 6.47 -47.25 -18.30
CA GLY A 858 6.39 -46.81 -16.91
C GLY A 858 5.04 -46.14 -16.58
N LEU A 859 4.96 -45.53 -15.40
CA LEU A 859 3.71 -44.89 -14.97
C LEU A 859 3.39 -43.65 -15.80
N LYS A 860 2.10 -43.43 -16.06
CA LYS A 860 1.58 -42.32 -16.86
C LYS A 860 0.75 -41.41 -15.96
N GLY A 861 1.01 -40.11 -16.02
CA GLY A 861 0.33 -39.11 -15.19
C GLY A 861 1.29 -38.11 -14.55
N ARG A 862 0.77 -37.28 -13.65
CA ARG A 862 1.57 -36.52 -12.69
C ARG A 862 1.62 -37.30 -11.38
N MET A 863 2.60 -37.00 -10.53
CA MET A 863 2.56 -37.51 -9.17
C MET A 863 1.38 -36.89 -8.44
N ASP A 864 0.56 -37.74 -7.83
CA ASP A 864 -0.67 -37.36 -7.12
C ASP A 864 -0.84 -38.17 -5.84
N ARG A 865 -1.85 -37.84 -5.04
CA ARG A 865 -2.14 -38.52 -3.78
C ARG A 865 -2.35 -40.03 -3.96
N ALA A 866 -3.00 -40.45 -5.05
CA ALA A 866 -3.23 -41.86 -5.32
C ALA A 866 -1.90 -42.59 -5.58
N LEU A 867 -0.97 -41.98 -6.32
CA LEU A 867 0.39 -42.52 -6.49
C LEU A 867 1.12 -42.65 -5.15
N PHE A 868 1.08 -41.61 -4.30
CA PHE A 868 1.76 -41.64 -3.00
C PHE A 868 1.19 -42.71 -2.07
N GLU A 869 -0.14 -42.77 -1.88
CA GLU A 869 -0.77 -43.83 -1.06
C GLU A 869 -0.46 -45.23 -1.62
N ARG A 870 -0.36 -45.38 -2.95
CA ARG A 870 -0.10 -46.66 -3.62
C ARG A 870 1.36 -47.10 -3.56
N GLU A 871 2.35 -46.21 -3.64
CA GLU A 871 3.79 -46.55 -3.66
C GLU A 871 4.49 -46.37 -2.29
N VAL A 872 4.00 -45.48 -1.42
CA VAL A 872 4.60 -45.18 -0.11
C VAL A 872 3.87 -45.86 1.04
N GLY A 873 2.55 -46.03 0.93
CA GLY A 873 1.67 -46.54 1.97
C GLY A 873 0.94 -45.43 2.75
N ARG A 874 0.09 -45.82 3.72
CA ARG A 874 -0.54 -44.87 4.65
C ARG A 874 0.43 -44.47 5.78
N PRO A 875 0.24 -43.30 6.40
CA PRO A 875 1.03 -42.86 7.55
C PRO A 875 0.69 -43.72 8.75
N VAL A 876 1.67 -43.96 9.62
CA VAL A 876 1.46 -44.66 10.89
C VAL A 876 1.91 -43.72 12.01
N GLU A 877 1.01 -43.45 12.94
CA GLU A 877 1.23 -42.57 14.08
C GLU A 877 2.43 -43.03 14.93
N GLY A 878 3.45 -42.18 15.00
CA GLY A 878 4.66 -42.41 15.79
C GLY A 878 5.86 -43.06 15.09
N ASP A 879 5.85 -43.33 13.77
CA ASP A 879 7.03 -43.84 13.06
C ASP A 879 8.15 -42.77 12.90
N ASN A 880 8.98 -42.67 13.93
CA ASN A 880 10.17 -41.82 13.93
C ASN A 880 11.31 -42.32 13.01
N ASP A 881 11.21 -43.53 12.44
CA ASP A 881 12.25 -44.14 11.61
C ASP A 881 12.13 -43.80 10.11
N THR A 882 11.02 -43.23 9.64
CA THR A 882 10.87 -42.77 8.24
C THR A 882 11.18 -41.28 8.09
N LEU A 883 11.90 -40.90 7.02
CA LEU A 883 12.12 -39.50 6.63
C LEU A 883 11.75 -39.25 5.16
N VAL A 884 11.01 -38.18 4.90
CA VAL A 884 10.61 -37.77 3.54
C VAL A 884 11.50 -36.64 3.04
N LEU A 885 12.14 -36.84 1.89
CA LEU A 885 12.96 -35.84 1.20
C LEU A 885 12.23 -35.42 -0.07
N VAL A 886 11.99 -34.11 -0.25
CA VAL A 886 11.25 -33.57 -1.41
C VAL A 886 12.05 -32.43 -2.03
N CYS A 887 12.27 -32.47 -3.35
CA CYS A 887 12.83 -31.34 -4.10
C CYS A 887 12.40 -31.39 -5.56
N GLY A 888 11.77 -30.34 -6.08
CA GLY A 888 11.26 -30.37 -7.44
C GLY A 888 10.81 -29.03 -7.99
N PRO A 889 10.16 -29.02 -9.17
CA PRO A 889 9.42 -27.87 -9.61
C PRO A 889 8.27 -27.67 -8.63
N GLU A 890 7.96 -26.41 -8.45
CA GLU A 890 7.10 -25.95 -7.39
C GLU A 890 5.72 -26.67 -7.34
N GLY A 891 5.10 -26.96 -8.49
CA GLY A 891 3.85 -27.74 -8.56
C GLY A 891 3.91 -29.17 -8.01
N MET A 892 5.10 -29.77 -7.95
CA MET A 892 5.32 -31.13 -7.41
C MET A 892 5.40 -31.11 -5.88
N GLU A 893 6.14 -30.17 -5.30
CA GLU A 893 6.36 -30.06 -3.86
C GLU A 893 5.04 -29.96 -3.08
N LYS A 894 4.00 -29.47 -3.74
CA LYS A 894 2.65 -29.22 -3.21
C LYS A 894 1.67 -30.36 -3.45
N THR A 895 1.93 -31.22 -4.45
CA THR A 895 1.26 -32.52 -4.52
C THR A 895 1.80 -33.46 -3.43
N CYS A 896 3.03 -33.22 -2.98
CA CYS A 896 3.64 -33.85 -1.81
C CYS A 896 3.26 -33.18 -0.48
N ASP A 897 2.19 -32.37 -0.43
CA ASP A 897 1.81 -31.61 0.76
C ASP A 897 1.46 -32.56 1.93
N LEU A 898 2.46 -32.72 2.80
CA LEU A 898 2.44 -33.56 3.98
C LEU A 898 1.58 -32.95 5.09
N ASP A 899 1.12 -31.71 5.01
CA ASP A 899 0.31 -31.09 6.07
C ASP A 899 -1.09 -31.72 6.20
N LYS A 900 -1.58 -32.41 5.15
CA LYS A 900 -2.77 -33.29 5.24
C LYS A 900 -2.47 -34.72 5.69
N LEU A 901 -1.21 -34.98 6.02
CA LEU A 901 -0.64 -36.24 6.49
C LEU A 901 -0.06 -36.10 7.92
N HIS A 902 0.02 -34.87 8.42
CA HIS A 902 0.66 -34.46 9.66
C HIS A 902 -0.35 -34.18 10.79
N SER A 903 -1.03 -35.23 11.25
CA SER A 903 -1.15 -35.41 12.70
C SER A 903 0.08 -36.14 13.28
N ASP A 904 0.76 -36.97 12.47
CA ASP A 904 1.23 -38.26 12.99
C ASP A 904 2.68 -38.68 12.69
N LEU A 905 3.45 -37.92 11.90
CA LEU A 905 4.85 -38.25 11.56
C LEU A 905 5.78 -37.02 11.50
N PRO A 906 7.01 -37.08 12.05
CA PRO A 906 7.97 -35.99 11.91
C PRO A 906 8.76 -36.11 10.60
N SER A 907 8.30 -35.42 9.55
CA SER A 907 9.11 -35.14 8.36
C SER A 907 10.24 -34.13 8.66
N ALA A 908 11.29 -34.10 7.83
CA ALA A 908 12.26 -33.01 7.85
C ALA A 908 12.76 -32.69 6.44
N PRO A 909 12.72 -31.41 6.01
CA PRO A 909 13.04 -31.04 4.64
C PRO A 909 14.55 -31.09 4.38
N CYS A 910 14.97 -31.88 3.38
CA CYS A 910 16.33 -31.81 2.85
C CYS A 910 16.50 -30.56 1.96
N GLY A 911 17.29 -29.62 2.45
CA GLY A 911 18.16 -28.83 1.57
C GLY A 911 17.81 -27.35 1.36
N LYS A 912 16.54 -26.95 1.18
CA LYS A 912 16.22 -25.57 0.73
C LYS A 912 15.28 -24.71 1.58
N ILE A 913 14.61 -25.24 2.59
CA ILE A 913 13.70 -24.45 3.45
C ILE A 913 13.87 -24.88 4.90
N ALA A 914 14.47 -24.02 5.72
CA ALA A 914 14.45 -24.15 7.18
C ALA A 914 14.82 -22.84 7.89
N ASP A 915 14.23 -21.70 7.53
CA ASP A 915 14.32 -20.46 8.31
C ASP A 915 12.93 -19.80 8.38
N ASN A 916 12.10 -20.26 9.33
CA ASN A 916 10.87 -19.60 9.80
C ASN A 916 10.27 -20.40 10.97
N LEU A 917 10.61 -20.00 12.20
CA LEU A 917 9.96 -20.43 13.45
C LEU A 917 10.13 -19.29 14.46
N LYS A 918 9.04 -18.84 15.07
CA LYS A 918 9.03 -17.77 16.10
C LYS A 918 8.35 -18.27 17.36
N THR A 919 8.95 -17.98 18.52
CA THR A 919 8.34 -18.14 19.86
C THR A 919 8.61 -16.86 20.65
N SER A 920 7.62 -16.36 21.40
CA SER A 920 7.68 -15.04 22.04
C SER A 920 7.94 -15.08 23.55
N THR A 921 8.83 -14.21 24.03
CA THR A 921 8.93 -13.82 25.45
C THR A 921 9.27 -12.33 25.58
N THR A 922 8.60 -11.65 26.51
CA THR A 922 8.78 -10.22 26.83
C THR A 922 9.58 -10.03 28.13
N PRO A 923 10.36 -8.95 28.25
CA PRO A 923 10.72 -8.41 29.57
C PRO A 923 10.40 -6.91 29.77
N THR A 924 10.13 -6.56 31.02
CA THR A 924 9.78 -5.21 31.54
C THR A 924 10.95 -4.56 32.28
N GLY A 925 11.15 -3.23 32.17
CA GLY A 925 12.13 -2.49 32.99
C GLY A 925 12.07 -0.96 32.80
N PRO A 926 12.45 -0.13 33.80
CA PRO A 926 11.91 1.23 33.95
C PRO A 926 12.75 2.40 33.38
N LEU A 927 12.08 3.55 33.24
CA LEU A 927 12.59 4.86 32.81
C LEU A 927 13.38 5.61 33.91
N ILE A 928 14.37 6.41 33.50
CA ILE A 928 14.97 7.49 34.30
C ILE A 928 14.85 8.81 33.52
N THR A 929 14.41 9.86 34.20
CA THR A 929 14.11 11.19 33.65
C THR A 929 15.29 12.15 33.69
N THR A 930 15.56 12.85 32.58
CA THR A 930 16.22 14.18 32.60
C THR A 930 15.58 15.10 31.56
N THR A 931 14.91 16.15 32.02
CA THR A 931 14.42 17.27 31.21
C THR A 931 15.38 18.47 31.29
N THR A 932 15.12 19.52 30.48
CA THR A 932 15.68 20.89 30.58
C THR A 932 16.77 21.33 29.57
N THR A 933 16.95 20.68 28.41
CA THR A 933 17.90 21.20 27.37
C THR A 933 17.50 20.99 25.90
N MET A 934 16.19 20.80 25.59
CA MET A 934 15.76 20.39 24.23
C MET A 934 14.96 21.43 23.42
N ARG A 935 14.85 22.71 23.86
CA ARG A 935 14.05 23.74 23.16
C ARG A 935 14.84 24.80 22.37
N GLN A 936 16.13 25.00 22.65
CA GLN A 936 16.96 26.00 21.95
C GLN A 936 17.22 25.68 20.46
N THR A 937 16.87 24.47 20.01
CA THR A 937 17.20 23.97 18.66
C THR A 937 16.14 24.31 17.58
N LEU A 938 15.00 24.89 17.94
CA LEU A 938 13.83 24.99 17.04
C LEU A 938 13.83 26.16 16.04
N ARG A 939 14.66 27.20 16.23
CA ARG A 939 14.72 28.36 15.32
C ARG A 939 15.64 28.20 14.08
N LEU A 940 16.13 27.00 13.81
CA LEU A 940 17.11 26.71 12.72
C LEU A 940 16.63 27.00 11.28
N LEU A 941 15.35 27.34 11.07
CA LEU A 941 14.78 27.66 9.75
C LEU A 941 14.39 29.14 9.54
N ALA A 942 14.51 29.98 10.56
CA ALA A 942 14.23 31.41 10.42
C ALA A 942 15.39 32.12 9.70
N ARG A 943 15.15 32.66 8.50
CA ARG A 943 16.15 33.46 7.76
C ARG A 943 16.43 34.77 8.51
N ILE A 944 17.53 34.80 9.26
CA ILE A 944 18.06 36.04 9.86
C ILE A 944 18.58 36.93 8.71
N LYS A 945 18.00 38.13 8.54
CA LYS A 945 18.52 39.09 7.54
C LYS A 945 19.91 39.59 7.98
N PRO A 946 20.95 39.53 7.10
CA PRO A 946 22.35 39.67 7.53
C PRO A 946 22.73 41.00 8.19
N ALA A 947 21.91 42.05 8.04
CA ALA A 947 22.24 43.39 8.48
C ALA A 947 21.78 43.74 9.91
N ALA A 948 20.86 42.99 10.54
CA ALA A 948 20.20 43.50 11.76
C ALA A 948 19.62 42.48 12.79
N ARG A 949 19.84 41.17 12.67
CA ARG A 949 19.40 40.15 13.68
C ARG A 949 17.89 40.17 14.05
N PHE A 950 17.01 40.66 13.18
CA PHE A 950 15.55 40.57 13.36
C PHE A 950 14.97 39.26 12.79
N LEU A 951 13.84 38.81 13.34
CA LEU A 951 13.03 37.76 12.72
C LEU A 951 12.23 38.34 11.54
N GLU A 952 12.29 37.68 10.38
CA GLU A 952 11.45 38.05 9.24
C GLU A 952 10.00 37.68 9.53
N ALA A 953 9.09 38.66 9.54
CA ALA A 953 7.67 38.45 9.85
C ALA A 953 6.96 37.59 8.79
N GLY A 954 6.10 36.66 9.23
CA GLY A 954 5.43 35.70 8.35
C GLY A 954 6.31 34.52 7.89
N ALA A 955 7.55 34.43 8.38
CA ALA A 955 8.39 33.26 8.20
C ALA A 955 7.90 32.09 9.09
N PRO A 956 8.14 30.82 8.70
CA PRO A 956 7.81 29.69 9.56
C PRO A 956 8.70 29.67 10.81
N THR A 957 8.07 29.55 11.99
CA THR A 957 8.79 29.43 13.28
C THR A 957 9.48 28.07 13.46
N GLY A 958 9.11 27.08 12.64
CA GLY A 958 9.43 25.66 12.84
C GLY A 958 8.26 24.86 13.45
N LEU A 959 7.27 25.54 14.03
CA LEU A 959 6.00 24.94 14.48
C LEU A 959 4.95 25.07 13.37
N THR A 960 4.11 24.05 13.21
CA THR A 960 3.10 24.00 12.14
C THR A 960 1.96 24.96 12.43
N GLY A 961 1.65 25.86 11.50
CA GLY A 961 0.60 26.88 11.63
C GLY A 961 1.07 28.20 12.23
N VAL A 962 2.14 28.16 13.04
CA VAL A 962 2.66 29.31 13.79
C VAL A 962 3.71 30.05 12.97
N LEU A 963 3.38 31.26 12.50
CA LEU A 963 4.27 32.13 11.73
C LEU A 963 4.81 33.27 12.60
N THR A 964 6.06 33.68 12.37
CA THR A 964 6.74 34.74 13.12
C THR A 964 5.93 36.04 13.13
N HIS A 965 5.64 36.56 14.32
CA HIS A 965 4.74 37.70 14.46
C HIS A 965 5.44 39.02 14.13
N ALA A 966 4.76 39.94 13.43
CA ALA A 966 5.37 41.20 12.98
C ALA A 966 5.66 42.19 14.13
N SER A 967 4.76 42.22 15.12
CA SER A 967 4.79 43.14 16.27
C SER A 967 4.27 42.43 17.54
N PRO A 968 4.96 41.38 18.04
CA PRO A 968 4.46 40.54 19.14
C PRO A 968 4.27 41.33 20.44
N ARG A 969 5.13 42.32 20.70
CA ARG A 969 5.10 43.15 21.91
C ARG A 969 3.79 43.92 22.08
N SER A 970 3.46 44.79 21.14
CA SER A 970 2.22 45.59 21.15
C SER A 970 0.97 44.71 21.15
N THR A 971 1.01 43.58 20.46
CA THR A 971 -0.09 42.60 20.42
C THR A 971 -0.33 41.97 21.80
N LEU A 972 0.74 41.51 22.48
CA LEU A 972 0.63 40.97 23.84
C LEU A 972 0.21 42.03 24.86
N ILE A 973 0.71 43.27 24.76
CA ILE A 973 0.25 44.38 25.60
C ILE A 973 -1.26 44.59 25.42
N TYR A 974 -1.74 44.69 24.18
CA TYR A 974 -3.17 44.83 23.89
C TYR A 974 -4.01 43.68 24.46
N LEU A 975 -3.61 42.42 24.20
CA LEU A 975 -4.34 41.23 24.65
C LEU A 975 -4.39 41.13 26.18
N TYR A 976 -3.26 41.34 26.86
CA TYR A 976 -3.20 41.28 28.32
C TYR A 976 -3.94 42.45 28.98
N SER A 977 -3.82 43.68 28.46
CA SER A 977 -4.59 44.83 28.96
C SER A 977 -6.09 44.63 28.77
N SER A 978 -6.53 44.15 27.60
CA SER A 978 -7.95 43.85 27.33
C SER A 978 -8.49 42.74 28.23
N THR A 979 -7.67 41.71 28.51
CA THR A 979 -8.01 40.62 29.43
C THR A 979 -8.19 41.15 30.86
N LEU A 980 -7.28 42.02 31.32
CA LEU A 980 -7.37 42.65 32.64
C LEU A 980 -8.55 43.61 32.78
N GLU A 981 -8.93 44.31 31.70
CA GLU A 981 -10.11 45.16 31.67
C GLU A 981 -11.39 44.32 31.79
N LYS A 982 -11.54 43.28 30.96
CA LYS A 982 -12.71 42.37 31.02
C LYS A 982 -12.84 41.65 32.36
N LEU A 983 -11.74 41.24 32.97
CA LEU A 983 -11.74 40.57 34.28
C LEU A 983 -12.34 41.44 35.40
N GLN A 984 -12.41 42.76 35.25
CA GLN A 984 -13.08 43.64 36.22
C GLN A 984 -14.57 43.33 36.40
N ALA A 985 -15.22 42.71 35.40
CA ALA A 985 -16.61 42.29 35.46
C ALA A 985 -16.85 41.06 36.37
N ALA A 986 -15.82 40.28 36.70
CA ALA A 986 -15.91 39.20 37.68
C ALA A 986 -15.73 39.75 39.12
N PRO A 987 -16.37 39.20 40.15
CA PRO A 987 -16.15 39.64 41.54
C PRO A 987 -14.71 39.43 42.01
N GLU A 988 -14.19 40.34 42.85
CA GLU A 988 -12.80 40.26 43.37
C GLU A 988 -12.50 39.01 44.20
N HIS A 989 -13.54 38.37 44.77
CA HIS A 989 -13.40 37.11 45.52
C HIS A 989 -13.36 35.86 44.64
N SER A 990 -13.53 36.00 43.31
CA SER A 990 -13.45 34.89 42.38
C SER A 990 -12.02 34.35 42.30
N LEU A 991 -11.82 33.08 42.64
CA LEU A 991 -10.53 32.39 42.51
C LEU A 991 -10.03 32.39 41.05
N TYR A 992 -10.95 32.34 40.08
CA TYR A 992 -10.61 32.50 38.67
C TYR A 992 -10.05 33.89 38.38
N ARG A 993 -10.73 34.96 38.82
CA ARG A 993 -10.23 36.34 38.65
C ARG A 993 -8.87 36.54 39.30
N GLN A 994 -8.69 36.10 40.55
CA GLN A 994 -7.44 36.25 41.30
C GLN A 994 -6.26 35.54 40.63
N SER A 995 -6.47 34.31 40.15
CA SER A 995 -5.40 33.52 39.51
C SER A 995 -5.00 34.06 38.14
N VAL A 996 -5.98 34.43 37.30
CA VAL A 996 -5.70 34.98 35.96
C VAL A 996 -5.12 36.39 36.07
N GLU A 997 -5.69 37.30 36.88
CA GLU A 997 -5.14 38.65 37.02
C GLU A 997 -3.66 38.65 37.44
N ALA A 998 -3.27 37.81 38.40
CA ALA A 998 -1.89 37.75 38.87
C ALA A 998 -0.92 37.30 37.77
N LEU A 999 -1.30 36.27 37.00
CA LEU A 999 -0.49 35.75 35.89
C LEU A 999 -0.41 36.75 34.73
N THR A 1000 -1.54 37.34 34.33
CA THR A 1000 -1.62 38.31 33.24
C THR A 1000 -0.87 39.61 33.58
N LYS A 1001 -0.99 40.14 34.80
CA LYS A 1001 -0.20 41.30 35.27
C LYS A 1001 1.29 41.01 35.25
N HIS A 1002 1.71 39.82 35.68
CA HIS A 1002 3.11 39.42 35.64
C HIS A 1002 3.64 39.36 34.19
N ARG A 1003 2.95 38.65 33.30
CA ARG A 1003 3.32 38.55 31.87
C ARG A 1003 3.36 39.92 31.20
N LEU A 1004 2.37 40.79 31.44
CA LEU A 1004 2.33 42.16 30.92
C LEU A 1004 3.58 42.95 31.32
N SER A 1005 3.96 42.92 32.61
CA SER A 1005 5.15 43.63 33.10
C SER A 1005 6.47 43.19 32.43
N LEU A 1006 6.58 41.91 32.04
CA LEU A 1006 7.74 41.39 31.31
C LEU A 1006 7.78 41.90 29.86
N VAL A 1007 6.63 41.96 29.19
CA VAL A 1007 6.51 42.48 27.81
C VAL A 1007 6.73 44.00 27.76
N GLU A 1008 6.19 44.74 28.72
CA GLU A 1008 6.36 46.20 28.80
C GLU A 1008 7.82 46.60 28.99
N ALA A 1009 8.55 45.87 29.84
CA ALA A 1009 9.98 46.08 30.13
C ALA A 1009 10.92 45.81 28.95
N THR A 1010 10.54 44.94 28.01
CA THR A 1010 11.36 44.62 26.82
C THR A 1010 11.04 45.59 25.68
N GLN A 1011 11.81 46.67 25.55
CA GLN A 1011 11.59 47.70 24.51
C GLN A 1011 12.57 47.57 23.32
N PRO A 1012 12.12 47.74 22.07
CA PRO A 1012 13.00 47.73 20.89
C PRO A 1012 13.83 49.02 20.77
N ALA A 1013 14.95 48.93 20.05
CA ALA A 1013 15.78 50.10 19.77
C ALA A 1013 15.02 51.15 18.94
N GLY A 1014 15.08 52.42 19.36
CA GLY A 1014 14.32 53.52 18.73
C GLY A 1014 12.86 53.67 19.19
N TYR A 1015 12.38 52.83 20.13
CA TYR A 1015 11.01 52.88 20.64
C TYR A 1015 10.61 54.26 21.22
N SER A 1016 11.49 54.92 21.97
CA SER A 1016 11.20 56.22 22.58
C SER A 1016 10.89 57.31 21.56
N GLU A 1017 11.72 57.41 20.52
CA GLU A 1017 11.53 58.39 19.43
C GLU A 1017 10.27 58.08 18.60
N TRP A 1018 9.97 56.80 18.38
CA TRP A 1018 8.73 56.37 17.72
C TRP A 1018 7.50 56.70 18.58
N ALA A 1019 7.57 56.46 19.90
CA ALA A 1019 6.46 56.72 20.82
C ALA A 1019 6.13 58.21 20.92
N GLU A 1020 7.12 59.11 20.92
CA GLU A 1020 6.89 60.56 20.82
C GLU A 1020 6.21 60.95 19.51
N ARG A 1021 6.64 60.39 18.36
CA ARG A 1021 5.99 60.62 17.06
C ARG A 1021 4.55 60.10 17.04
N ALA A 1022 4.31 58.90 17.57
CA ALA A 1022 2.99 58.27 17.62
C ALA A 1022 2.03 59.05 18.54
N GLN A 1023 2.46 59.45 19.74
CA GLN A 1023 1.67 60.29 20.64
C GLN A 1023 1.34 61.64 20.02
N LYS A 1024 2.30 62.28 19.34
CA LYS A 1024 2.06 63.52 18.61
C LYS A 1024 1.04 63.32 17.48
N LEU A 1025 1.15 62.25 16.70
CA LEU A 1025 0.21 61.95 15.61
C LEU A 1025 -1.22 61.69 16.11
N VAL A 1026 -1.37 61.04 17.26
CA VAL A 1026 -2.66 60.85 17.94
C VAL A 1026 -3.23 62.19 18.45
N ALA A 1027 -2.38 63.05 19.02
CA ALA A 1027 -2.78 64.38 19.50
C ALA A 1027 -3.11 65.37 18.36
N ASP A 1028 -2.45 65.25 17.20
CA ASP A 1028 -2.70 66.05 16.00
C ASP A 1028 -3.98 65.59 15.24
N HIS A 1029 -4.47 64.37 15.50
CA HIS A 1029 -5.62 63.75 14.82
C HIS A 1029 -6.63 63.05 15.78
N PRO A 1030 -7.11 63.71 16.85
CA PRO A 1030 -7.94 63.07 17.88
C PRO A 1030 -9.25 62.49 17.32
N ASP A 1031 -9.81 63.09 16.27
CA ASP A 1031 -11.04 62.65 15.61
C ASP A 1031 -10.92 61.25 14.95
N GLN A 1032 -9.70 60.80 14.64
CA GLN A 1032 -9.43 59.50 14.00
C GLN A 1032 -9.04 58.41 15.01
N PHE A 1033 -8.52 58.80 16.18
CA PHE A 1033 -8.04 57.90 17.23
C PHE A 1033 -8.92 57.91 18.50
N GLY A 1034 -10.00 58.70 18.52
CA GLY A 1034 -10.95 58.78 19.62
C GLY A 1034 -11.76 57.49 19.82
N ALA A 1035 -12.03 57.16 21.09
CA ALA A 1035 -12.53 55.86 21.56
C ALA A 1035 -14.02 55.55 21.25
N LEU A 1036 -14.53 55.92 20.07
CA LEU A 1036 -15.88 55.60 19.60
C LEU A 1036 -15.91 54.90 18.23
N SER A 1037 -14.79 54.33 17.79
CA SER A 1037 -14.81 53.22 16.83
C SER A 1037 -15.15 51.93 17.56
N SER A 1038 -16.40 51.47 17.42
CA SER A 1038 -16.78 50.10 17.78
C SER A 1038 -16.18 49.12 16.77
N GLY A 1039 -14.88 48.89 16.90
CA GLY A 1039 -14.11 47.95 16.08
C GLY A 1039 -14.22 46.54 16.63
N HIS A 1040 -14.54 45.59 15.76
CA HIS A 1040 -14.43 44.17 16.10
C HIS A 1040 -12.94 43.74 16.02
N LEU A 1041 -12.58 42.62 16.68
CA LEU A 1041 -11.21 42.08 16.63
C LEU A 1041 -10.74 41.68 15.21
N ASP A 1042 -11.63 41.70 14.21
CA ASP A 1042 -11.31 41.45 12.80
C ASP A 1042 -10.62 42.65 12.09
N GLY A 1043 -10.44 43.77 12.80
CA GLY A 1043 -9.84 45.00 12.24
C GLY A 1043 -10.80 45.81 11.37
N SER A 1044 -12.10 45.49 11.35
CA SER A 1044 -13.10 46.30 10.65
C SER A 1044 -13.57 47.47 11.52
N ALA A 1045 -13.39 48.68 11.00
CA ALA A 1045 -13.88 49.92 11.62
C ALA A 1045 -15.12 50.44 10.87
N SER A 1046 -16.12 50.87 11.62
CA SER A 1046 -17.28 51.59 11.07
C SER A 1046 -17.31 53.01 11.60
N VAL A 1047 -17.49 53.98 10.69
CA VAL A 1047 -17.54 55.41 11.00
C VAL A 1047 -18.92 55.93 10.61
N ARG A 1048 -19.60 56.60 11.54
CA ARG A 1048 -20.86 57.30 11.29
C ARG A 1048 -20.55 58.69 10.76
N VAL A 1049 -21.11 59.05 9.62
CA VAL A 1049 -20.93 60.36 8.97
C VAL A 1049 -22.31 60.90 8.63
N GLU A 1050 -22.68 62.05 9.19
CA GLU A 1050 -23.94 62.72 8.87
C GLU A 1050 -23.70 63.78 7.78
N ARG A 1051 -24.56 63.80 6.75
CA ARG A 1051 -24.51 64.81 5.68
C ARG A 1051 -25.92 65.07 5.16
N ASP A 1052 -26.26 66.34 4.96
CA ASP A 1052 -27.55 66.80 4.41
C ASP A 1052 -28.80 66.19 5.11
N GLY A 1053 -28.72 66.07 6.45
CA GLY A 1053 -29.78 65.51 7.29
C GLY A 1053 -29.94 63.99 7.19
N LYS A 1054 -29.00 63.28 6.56
CA LYS A 1054 -28.98 61.82 6.45
C LYS A 1054 -27.73 61.25 7.13
N LEU A 1055 -27.93 60.21 7.93
CA LEU A 1055 -26.86 59.50 8.62
C LEU A 1055 -26.35 58.34 7.75
N PHE A 1056 -25.06 58.36 7.42
CA PHE A 1056 -24.38 57.31 6.66
C PHE A 1056 -23.47 56.50 7.58
N VAL A 1057 -23.54 55.17 7.50
CA VAL A 1057 -22.59 54.27 8.15
C VAL A 1057 -21.61 53.78 7.09
N VAL A 1058 -20.35 54.20 7.21
CA VAL A 1058 -19.29 53.82 6.27
C VAL A 1058 -18.42 52.75 6.95
N ARG A 1059 -18.45 51.52 6.42
CA ARG A 1059 -17.63 50.39 6.90
C ARG A 1059 -16.33 50.33 6.09
N HIS A 1060 -15.19 50.52 6.74
CA HIS A 1060 -13.90 50.20 6.13
C HIS A 1060 -13.72 48.68 6.15
N VAL A 1061 -13.99 48.03 5.01
CA VAL A 1061 -13.69 46.61 4.80
C VAL A 1061 -12.25 46.50 4.31
N LEU A 1062 -11.35 46.01 5.17
CA LEU A 1062 -10.04 45.54 4.72
C LEU A 1062 -10.24 44.41 3.72
N LYS A 1063 -9.53 44.43 2.58
CA LYS A 1063 -9.55 43.31 1.63
C LYS A 1063 -9.09 42.04 2.34
N PRO A 1064 -9.81 40.91 2.24
CA PRO A 1064 -9.45 39.70 2.99
C PRO A 1064 -8.05 39.21 2.64
N ARG A 1065 -7.24 38.96 3.68
CA ARG A 1065 -6.18 37.95 3.63
C ARG A 1065 -6.74 36.66 4.18
N ASP A 1066 -6.41 35.58 3.49
CA ASP A 1066 -6.85 34.19 3.72
C ASP A 1066 -8.34 33.88 3.43
N GLN A 1067 -8.56 32.81 2.66
CA GLN A 1067 -9.88 32.29 2.28
C GLN A 1067 -10.32 31.10 3.16
N ARG A 1068 -9.46 30.62 4.07
CA ARG A 1068 -9.64 29.35 4.80
C ARG A 1068 -10.58 29.40 6.01
N LEU A 1069 -11.17 30.55 6.34
CA LEU A 1069 -12.07 30.72 7.50
C LEU A 1069 -13.55 30.94 7.14
N ARG A 1070 -13.95 30.74 5.87
CA ARG A 1070 -15.38 30.71 5.50
C ARG A 1070 -15.97 29.29 5.60
N GLU A 1071 -15.99 28.75 6.81
CA GLU A 1071 -16.91 27.68 7.20
C GLU A 1071 -18.10 28.30 7.94
N TRP A 1072 -19.15 28.59 7.17
CA TRP A 1072 -20.57 28.64 7.54
C TRP A 1072 -20.95 28.89 9.02
N ASP A 1073 -21.05 30.16 9.39
CA ASP A 1073 -21.54 30.66 10.69
C ASP A 1073 -23.04 30.98 10.70
N GLY A 1074 -23.85 30.11 10.08
CA GLY A 1074 -25.30 30.03 10.34
C GLY A 1074 -26.08 31.34 10.22
N GLU A 1075 -25.88 32.13 9.16
CA GLU A 1075 -26.74 33.27 8.88
C GLU A 1075 -28.21 32.83 8.81
N VAL A 1076 -29.08 33.68 9.38
CA VAL A 1076 -30.52 33.48 9.37
C VAL A 1076 -31.01 33.43 7.92
N ASP A 1077 -31.95 32.53 7.64
CA ASP A 1077 -32.70 32.53 6.39
C ASP A 1077 -33.52 33.83 6.29
N ASP A 1078 -32.93 34.87 5.68
CA ASP A 1078 -33.63 36.09 5.24
C ASP A 1078 -34.56 35.82 4.02
N GLY A 1079 -34.90 34.55 3.80
CA GLY A 1079 -35.93 34.08 2.90
C GLY A 1079 -35.54 34.10 1.42
N PRO A 1080 -36.44 33.62 0.54
CA PRO A 1080 -36.34 33.98 -0.86
C PRO A 1080 -36.53 35.48 -0.99
N ASN A 1081 -35.67 36.16 -1.73
CA ASN A 1081 -35.89 37.54 -2.17
C ASN A 1081 -37.24 37.62 -2.90
N LEU A 1082 -38.28 38.07 -2.19
CA LEU A 1082 -39.63 38.31 -2.70
C LEU A 1082 -39.75 39.67 -3.43
N GLU A 1083 -38.63 40.15 -3.97
CA GLU A 1083 -38.63 41.31 -4.85
C GLU A 1083 -38.81 40.84 -6.29
N GLY A 1084 -40.01 41.10 -6.83
CA GLY A 1084 -40.28 40.97 -8.25
C GLY A 1084 -39.40 41.92 -9.09
N THR A 1085 -39.54 41.86 -10.41
CA THR A 1085 -38.73 42.67 -11.35
C THR A 1085 -38.76 44.17 -11.00
N ARG A 1086 -37.70 44.64 -10.33
CA ARG A 1086 -37.41 46.06 -10.11
C ARG A 1086 -37.43 46.80 -11.45
N THR A 1087 -37.99 48.00 -11.44
CA THR A 1087 -38.06 48.86 -12.63
C THR A 1087 -36.70 49.50 -12.93
N ALA A 1088 -36.54 49.99 -14.16
CA ALA A 1088 -35.28 50.63 -14.58
C ALA A 1088 -34.95 51.89 -13.77
N GLU A 1089 -35.96 52.60 -13.26
CA GLU A 1089 -35.78 53.81 -12.45
C GLU A 1089 -35.29 53.49 -11.03
N GLU A 1090 -35.74 52.38 -10.44
CA GLU A 1090 -35.27 51.89 -9.13
C GLU A 1090 -33.80 51.45 -9.20
N MET A 1091 -33.39 50.79 -10.29
CA MET A 1091 -31.98 50.43 -10.52
C MET A 1091 -31.07 51.66 -10.70
N GLU A 1092 -31.53 52.73 -11.36
CA GLU A 1092 -30.73 53.95 -11.51
C GLU A 1092 -30.55 54.68 -10.17
N GLN A 1093 -31.59 54.72 -9.32
CA GLN A 1093 -31.49 55.27 -7.95
C GLN A 1093 -30.51 54.48 -7.08
N GLU A 1094 -30.54 53.15 -7.13
CA GLU A 1094 -29.61 52.30 -6.38
C GLU A 1094 -28.16 52.50 -6.87
N ASN A 1095 -27.95 52.60 -8.19
CA ASN A 1095 -26.65 52.92 -8.79
C ASN A 1095 -26.16 54.34 -8.45
N GLN A 1096 -27.05 55.31 -8.21
CA GLN A 1096 -26.68 56.63 -7.73
C GLN A 1096 -26.24 56.59 -6.25
N LEU A 1097 -27.02 55.94 -5.38
CA LEU A 1097 -26.65 55.70 -3.97
C LEU A 1097 -25.32 54.93 -3.82
N HIS A 1098 -25.05 53.99 -4.71
CA HIS A 1098 -23.78 53.26 -4.74
C HIS A 1098 -22.60 54.18 -5.10
N ARG A 1099 -22.77 55.08 -6.07
CA ARG A 1099 -21.76 56.10 -6.44
C ARG A 1099 -21.48 57.08 -5.29
N GLU A 1100 -22.52 57.55 -4.60
CA GLU A 1100 -22.38 58.45 -3.43
C GLU A 1100 -21.67 57.76 -2.24
N ARG A 1101 -21.93 56.47 -1.99
CA ARG A 1101 -21.16 55.67 -1.02
C ARG A 1101 -19.67 55.53 -1.41
N MET A 1102 -19.38 55.35 -2.70
CA MET A 1102 -18.00 55.22 -3.19
C MET A 1102 -17.19 56.51 -3.01
N GLU A 1103 -17.77 57.69 -3.18
CA GLU A 1103 -17.08 58.96 -2.88
C GLU A 1103 -16.80 59.13 -1.38
N LEU A 1104 -17.72 58.73 -0.50
CA LEU A 1104 -17.52 58.79 0.96
C LEU A 1104 -16.39 57.86 1.47
N SER A 1105 -16.06 56.81 0.72
CA SER A 1105 -14.97 55.86 1.00
C SER A 1105 -13.56 56.45 0.77
N LEU A 1106 -13.43 57.60 0.11
CA LEU A 1106 -12.15 58.16 -0.37
C LEU A 1106 -11.44 59.13 0.61
N LYS A 1107 -11.79 59.14 1.90
CA LYS A 1107 -10.97 59.84 2.90
C LYS A 1107 -9.63 59.12 3.07
N LYS A 1108 -8.54 59.76 2.62
CA LYS A 1108 -7.16 59.29 2.87
C LYS A 1108 -6.93 59.08 4.37
N GLY A 1109 -6.66 57.85 4.78
CA GLY A 1109 -6.22 57.55 6.14
C GLY A 1109 -4.87 58.20 6.45
N VAL A 1110 -4.67 58.54 7.72
CA VAL A 1110 -3.36 58.96 8.24
C VAL A 1110 -2.38 57.79 8.14
N ALA A 1111 -1.18 58.02 7.63
CA ALA A 1111 -0.15 57.00 7.49
C ALA A 1111 0.48 56.69 8.87
N TRP A 1112 0.09 55.57 9.47
CA TRP A 1112 0.63 55.09 10.73
C TRP A 1112 2.01 54.42 10.54
N GLU A 1113 3.03 54.90 11.26
CA GLU A 1113 4.36 54.28 11.29
C GLU A 1113 4.33 53.06 12.25
N PRO A 1114 4.69 51.83 11.82
CA PRO A 1114 4.67 50.66 12.69
C PRO A 1114 5.74 50.74 13.80
N GLU A 1115 5.48 50.10 14.94
CA GLU A 1115 6.44 49.99 16.06
C GLU A 1115 7.75 49.31 15.59
N PRO A 1116 8.93 49.81 16.02
CA PRO A 1116 10.21 49.14 15.75
C PRO A 1116 10.20 47.67 16.21
N GLN A 1117 10.84 46.78 15.45
CA GLN A 1117 10.84 45.35 15.77
C GLN A 1117 11.80 44.99 16.92
N LEU A 1118 11.44 44.00 17.73
CA LEU A 1118 12.34 43.37 18.70
C LEU A 1118 13.39 42.52 17.97
N SER A 1119 14.65 42.55 18.44
CA SER A 1119 15.67 41.64 17.92
C SER A 1119 15.38 40.19 18.31
N ALA A 1120 15.94 39.22 17.56
CA ALA A 1120 15.78 37.81 17.88
C ALA A 1120 16.25 37.46 19.32
N GLU A 1121 17.29 38.14 19.80
CA GLU A 1121 17.83 38.00 21.17
C GLU A 1121 16.85 38.54 22.22
N GLN A 1122 16.22 39.70 21.98
CA GLN A 1122 15.20 40.25 22.88
C GLN A 1122 13.95 39.37 22.95
N ILE A 1123 13.60 38.71 21.84
CA ILE A 1123 12.50 37.76 21.80
C ILE A 1123 12.85 36.49 22.57
N GLU A 1124 14.04 35.92 22.39
CA GLU A 1124 14.52 34.74 23.15
C GLU A 1124 14.59 34.99 24.66
N GLU A 1125 15.04 36.18 25.07
CA GLU A 1125 15.05 36.58 26.48
C GLU A 1125 13.62 36.71 27.06
N LEU A 1126 12.69 37.25 26.28
CA LEU A 1126 11.28 37.39 26.67
C LEU A 1126 10.56 36.03 26.76
N GLU A 1127 10.80 35.14 25.79
CA GLU A 1127 10.34 33.74 25.81
C GLU A 1127 10.82 32.99 27.05
N THR A 1128 12.11 33.17 27.38
CA THR A 1128 12.73 32.57 28.58
C THR A 1128 12.10 33.09 29.88
N LYS A 1129 11.83 34.40 29.96
CA LYS A 1129 11.20 35.02 31.14
C LYS A 1129 9.72 34.65 31.30
N ILE A 1130 8.98 34.47 30.20
CA ILE A 1130 7.56 34.07 30.23
C ILE A 1130 7.42 32.55 30.46
N GLY A 1131 8.37 31.75 29.98
CA GLY A 1131 8.45 30.30 30.25
C GLY A 1131 7.40 29.43 29.55
N ALA A 1132 6.64 29.97 28.59
CA ALA A 1132 5.43 29.35 28.05
C ALA A 1132 5.53 28.76 26.63
N GLY A 1133 6.61 29.02 25.88
CA GLY A 1133 6.75 28.59 24.48
C GLY A 1133 7.52 29.62 23.65
N LEU A 1134 7.40 29.55 22.33
CA LEU A 1134 7.77 30.65 21.43
C LEU A 1134 6.82 31.84 21.62
N ILE A 1135 7.26 33.05 21.32
CA ILE A 1135 6.48 34.28 21.55
C ILE A 1135 5.18 34.28 20.74
N GLU A 1136 5.17 33.62 19.59
CA GLU A 1136 3.98 33.40 18.77
C GLU A 1136 2.96 32.47 19.47
N GLU A 1137 3.40 31.38 20.11
CA GLU A 1137 2.52 30.51 20.92
C GLU A 1137 1.95 31.29 22.11
N VAL A 1138 2.74 32.21 22.70
CA VAL A 1138 2.29 33.10 23.78
C VAL A 1138 1.19 34.06 23.29
N VAL A 1139 1.24 34.52 22.04
CA VAL A 1139 0.17 35.34 21.44
C VAL A 1139 -1.10 34.51 21.27
N GLU A 1140 -1.02 33.31 20.68
CA GLU A 1140 -2.19 32.43 20.52
C GLU A 1140 -2.84 32.06 21.87
N VAL A 1141 -2.02 31.79 22.90
CA VAL A 1141 -2.50 31.56 24.28
C VAL A 1141 -3.18 32.81 24.85
N ALA A 1142 -2.62 34.01 24.66
CA ALA A 1142 -3.22 35.25 25.13
C ALA A 1142 -4.56 35.58 24.43
N GLU A 1143 -4.70 35.27 23.13
CA GLU A 1143 -5.98 35.35 22.43
C GLU A 1143 -7.01 34.34 22.98
N GLY A 1144 -6.57 33.12 23.27
CA GLY A 1144 -7.38 32.09 23.88
C GLY A 1144 -7.86 32.48 25.29
N GLU A 1145 -6.96 33.02 26.11
CA GLU A 1145 -7.26 33.56 27.45
C GLU A 1145 -8.30 34.70 27.36
N LEU A 1146 -8.14 35.65 26.43
CA LEU A 1146 -9.09 36.76 26.23
C LEU A 1146 -10.50 36.27 25.83
N LYS A 1147 -10.59 35.29 24.92
CA LYS A 1147 -11.88 34.66 24.52
C LYS A 1147 -12.48 33.82 25.64
N LEU A 1148 -11.66 33.16 26.45
CA LEU A 1148 -12.10 32.33 27.57
C LEU A 1148 -12.73 33.18 28.68
N VAL A 1149 -12.20 34.38 28.95
CA VAL A 1149 -12.78 35.30 29.94
C VAL A 1149 -14.23 35.65 29.61
N ASP A 1150 -14.59 35.90 28.35
CA ASP A 1150 -16.00 36.15 27.97
C ASP A 1150 -16.91 34.97 28.34
N THR A 1151 -16.49 33.74 28.00
CA THR A 1151 -17.23 32.51 28.32
C THR A 1151 -17.34 32.30 29.84
N MET A 1152 -16.26 32.53 30.58
CA MET A 1152 -16.23 32.37 32.05
C MET A 1152 -17.06 33.43 32.77
N LEU A 1153 -17.17 34.64 32.20
CA LEU A 1153 -18.07 35.70 32.68
C LEU A 1153 -19.54 35.33 32.44
N GLN A 1154 -19.88 34.84 31.25
CA GLN A 1154 -21.24 34.38 30.91
C GLN A 1154 -21.68 33.19 31.76
N ALA A 1155 -20.80 32.20 31.95
CA ALA A 1155 -21.05 31.01 32.75
C ALA A 1155 -20.96 31.26 34.27
N LYS A 1156 -20.53 32.46 34.68
CA LYS A 1156 -20.40 32.90 36.08
C LYS A 1156 -19.75 31.86 37.01
N VAL A 1157 -18.61 31.31 36.60
CA VAL A 1157 -17.98 30.13 37.25
C VAL A 1157 -17.53 30.29 38.72
N TRP A 1158 -17.79 31.45 39.32
CA TRP A 1158 -17.58 31.76 40.73
C TRP A 1158 -18.88 31.68 41.57
N GLU A 1159 -20.06 31.60 40.94
CA GLU A 1159 -21.32 31.29 41.62
C GLU A 1159 -21.41 29.79 41.89
N SER A 1160 -22.17 29.38 42.92
CA SER A 1160 -22.41 27.96 43.18
C SER A 1160 -23.31 27.37 42.09
N LEU A 1161 -23.07 26.11 41.72
CA LEU A 1161 -23.94 25.38 40.79
C LEU A 1161 -25.38 25.37 41.30
N GLU A 1162 -26.35 25.66 40.43
CA GLU A 1162 -27.79 25.65 40.75
C GLU A 1162 -28.24 24.26 41.26
N GLU A 1163 -27.62 23.20 40.75
CA GLU A 1163 -27.78 21.83 41.22
C GLU A 1163 -26.48 21.40 41.93
N GLN A 1164 -26.54 21.31 43.26
CA GLN A 1164 -25.43 20.80 44.07
C GLN A 1164 -25.17 19.32 43.70
N PRO A 1165 -23.93 18.93 43.36
CA PRO A 1165 -23.63 17.55 43.00
C PRO A 1165 -23.80 16.61 44.21
N ASN A 1166 -24.17 15.36 43.95
CA ASN A 1166 -24.42 14.39 45.01
C ASN A 1166 -23.15 14.13 45.84
N GLU A 1167 -23.33 13.82 47.13
CA GLU A 1167 -22.22 13.59 48.06
C GLU A 1167 -21.32 12.44 47.55
N GLY A 1168 -20.04 12.73 47.32
CA GLY A 1168 -19.08 11.78 46.73
C GLY A 1168 -19.06 11.69 45.19
N GLN A 1169 -19.91 12.41 44.46
CA GLN A 1169 -19.93 12.43 42.99
C GLN A 1169 -18.64 13.05 42.40
N TRP A 1170 -17.99 13.97 43.12
CA TRP A 1170 -16.71 14.57 42.76
C TRP A 1170 -15.69 14.39 43.88
N VAL A 1171 -15.04 13.23 43.92
CA VAL A 1171 -13.80 13.06 44.70
C VAL A 1171 -12.66 13.67 43.88
N TYR A 1172 -12.20 14.86 44.26
CA TYR A 1172 -10.98 15.43 43.67
C TYR A 1172 -9.80 14.50 43.96
N PHE A 1173 -8.99 14.21 42.94
CA PHE A 1173 -7.71 13.53 43.13
C PHE A 1173 -6.78 14.45 43.92
N GLU A 1174 -6.66 14.22 45.23
CA GLU A 1174 -5.61 14.82 46.04
C GLU A 1174 -4.25 14.45 45.44
N ARG A 1175 -3.51 15.44 44.95
CA ARG A 1175 -2.07 15.29 44.77
C ARG A 1175 -1.48 15.16 46.17
N LYS A 1176 -0.97 13.96 46.49
CA LYS A 1176 -0.11 13.79 47.66
C LYS A 1176 1.03 14.80 47.58
N ALA A 1177 1.19 15.57 48.65
CA ALA A 1177 2.19 16.63 48.79
C ALA A 1177 3.63 16.10 48.73
#